data_AF-A0A0N1PF78-F1
#
_entry.id   AF-A0A0N1PF78-F1
#
_cell.length_a   1.000
_cell.length_b   1.000
_cell.length_c   1.000
_cell.angle_alpha   90.00
_cell.angle_beta   90.00
_cell.angle_gamma   90.00
#
_symmetry.space_group_name_H-M   'P 1'
#
loop_
_entity.id
_entity.type
_entity.pdbx_description
1 polymer ?
#
loop_
_entity_poly.entity_id
_entity_poly.type
_entity_poly.pdbx_seq_one_letter_code
_entity_poly.pdbx_strand_id
1 'polypeptide(L)'
;MLTDYWLLSDLDGTLIATPHKAQGRYLPITQSPCYEHVKKWLCDGGNICVVTTADVRVIEQVYHPLRPFLKTQAEYVAEVAAATATDKTRPPRRSGCLLLSLYTGAVLYWCTADAIVMLPGYASAVHCATRESIELAAAYKVLMPRAKLFVDGSRTKLLEEPQMCVRGTCICTATAQRLKKRVEVLYFSFIEDILTGRDKSVREAMKWLSQRYKRMWGGLLQYLEMLYSVAEHKATTTTLFLGKAASRTLETLVTQSTSDPAAVAWKMQYLRSRRDLLIAAGILRMEYVEARLSYAADATSPCADKGARSQMKASERAEMVEHCKKVLLDKLPLSVSTQVAEATASMASFLVDLLGPNAKDLRRCMSEAEGTTPSPSPSDGAPEAALPDETDASIAQVILLGLPLRLFSKYFRAHVAELVRGGVNAMPQPNSVVFSKMGVSKSTALRYLLGKNRVASLQDDFQVHFTYKPGQGAAPDALAANFAGCVHLCHAIAMGDNPQSTDYELTVFHDVPFLSFEKESQRVERQERILRRLQRTQKIESSGGQPLMPDGSPAPSYVDLVRTLRRSGPMMDDRLFRNINYVGAEEEGTALFLSSLLHYVATEPKSTKGRMTPEEFYHAIAKAQGTSRDQVLLRTPPSKL
;
A
#
# COMPACT_ATOMS: atom_id res chain seq x y z
N MET A 1 -21.59 -4.15 23.03
CA MET A 1 -22.30 -5.22 22.27
C MET A 1 -21.33 -6.00 21.41
N LEU A 2 -20.46 -5.29 20.68
CA LEU A 2 -19.52 -5.84 19.70
C LEU A 2 -18.07 -5.89 20.21
N THR A 3 -17.85 -5.86 21.52
CA THR A 3 -16.53 -6.02 22.14
C THR A 3 -15.88 -7.32 21.65
N ASP A 4 -14.60 -7.24 21.29
CA ASP A 4 -13.77 -8.30 20.69
C ASP A 4 -14.13 -8.70 19.24
N TYR A 5 -15.14 -8.09 18.61
CA TYR A 5 -15.48 -8.35 17.20
C TYR A 5 -14.78 -7.36 16.27
N TRP A 6 -14.33 -7.84 15.10
CA TRP A 6 -13.46 -7.10 14.18
C TRP A 6 -13.99 -7.03 12.75
N LEU A 7 -13.96 -5.84 12.19
CA LEU A 7 -14.01 -5.61 10.75
C LEU A 7 -12.58 -5.46 10.21
N LEU A 8 -12.17 -6.34 9.30
CA LEU A 8 -10.84 -6.36 8.69
C LEU A 8 -11.01 -5.97 7.22
N SER A 9 -10.95 -4.68 6.93
CA SER A 9 -11.48 -4.14 5.69
C SER A 9 -10.42 -3.52 4.81
N ASP A 10 -10.51 -3.77 3.51
CA ASP A 10 -9.92 -2.86 2.54
C ASP A 10 -10.56 -1.46 2.61
N LEU A 11 -9.89 -0.46 2.06
CA LEU A 11 -10.34 0.94 2.03
C LEU A 11 -11.02 1.30 0.70
N ASP A 12 -10.25 1.32 -0.39
CA ASP A 12 -10.64 1.94 -1.67
C ASP A 12 -11.51 0.96 -2.47
N GLY A 13 -12.79 1.29 -2.69
CA GLY A 13 -13.78 0.41 -3.32
C GLY A 13 -14.60 -0.43 -2.33
N THR A 14 -14.20 -0.43 -1.05
CA THR A 14 -14.90 -1.17 0.01
C THR A 14 -15.55 -0.23 1.03
N LEU A 15 -14.76 0.62 1.72
CA LEU A 15 -15.28 1.58 2.71
C LEU A 15 -15.49 2.96 2.12
N ILE A 16 -14.76 3.33 1.07
CA ILE A 16 -14.87 4.60 0.36
C ILE A 16 -14.77 4.36 -1.15
N ALA A 17 -15.27 5.30 -1.95
CA ALA A 17 -15.17 5.22 -3.40
C ALA A 17 -13.70 5.14 -3.87
N THR A 18 -13.43 4.29 -4.87
CA THR A 18 -12.12 4.30 -5.54
C THR A 18 -11.82 5.68 -6.15
N PRO A 19 -10.54 6.09 -6.26
CA PRO A 19 -10.20 7.35 -6.92
C PRO A 19 -10.71 7.43 -8.36
N HIS A 20 -10.82 6.31 -9.05
CA HIS A 20 -11.42 6.26 -10.39
C HIS A 20 -12.91 6.66 -10.36
N LYS A 21 -13.69 6.11 -9.42
CA LYS A 21 -15.10 6.49 -9.20
C LYS A 21 -15.23 7.95 -8.73
N ALA A 22 -14.27 8.43 -7.94
CA ALA A 22 -14.23 9.78 -7.39
C ALA A 22 -13.49 10.83 -8.26
N GLN A 23 -13.36 10.62 -9.58
CA GLN A 23 -12.75 11.57 -10.51
C GLN A 23 -11.31 12.00 -10.13
N GLY A 24 -10.53 11.07 -9.61
CA GLY A 24 -9.14 11.26 -9.16
C GLY A 24 -9.01 11.85 -7.75
N ARG A 25 -10.11 12.05 -7.03
CA ARG A 25 -10.09 12.56 -5.64
C ARG A 25 -10.01 11.42 -4.64
N TYR A 26 -9.35 11.70 -3.51
CA TYR A 26 -9.32 10.84 -2.34
C TYR A 26 -10.36 11.37 -1.35
N LEU A 27 -11.56 10.80 -1.36
CA LEU A 27 -12.67 11.29 -0.54
C LEU A 27 -12.55 10.81 0.91
N PRO A 28 -12.96 11.63 1.89
CA PRO A 28 -13.09 11.17 3.27
C PRO A 28 -14.28 10.23 3.45
N ILE A 29 -14.20 9.37 4.46
CA ILE A 29 -15.25 8.41 4.80
C ILE A 29 -16.57 9.10 5.12
N THR A 30 -16.57 10.37 5.56
CA THR A 30 -17.80 11.16 5.77
C THR A 30 -18.64 11.35 4.50
N GLN A 31 -18.05 11.16 3.31
CA GLN A 31 -18.75 11.19 2.03
C GLN A 31 -19.15 9.78 1.53
N SER A 32 -18.80 8.73 2.29
CA SER A 32 -19.16 7.35 1.98
C SER A 32 -20.49 6.96 2.65
N PRO A 33 -21.32 6.13 2.01
CA PRO A 33 -22.50 5.54 2.65
C PRO A 33 -22.15 4.64 3.86
N CYS A 34 -20.89 4.22 3.99
CA CYS A 34 -20.43 3.42 5.12
C CYS A 34 -20.26 4.22 6.43
N TYR A 35 -20.21 5.56 6.38
CA TYR A 35 -19.79 6.38 7.53
C TYR A 35 -20.59 6.13 8.81
N GLU A 36 -21.91 6.30 8.75
CA GLU A 36 -22.77 6.16 9.94
C GLU A 36 -22.76 4.73 10.49
N HIS A 37 -22.61 3.73 9.60
CA HIS A 37 -22.53 2.34 9.99
C HIS A 37 -21.21 2.00 10.69
N VAL A 38 -20.07 2.49 10.18
CA VAL A 38 -18.75 2.32 10.80
C VAL A 38 -18.67 3.05 12.14
N LYS A 39 -19.21 4.27 12.20
CA LYS A 39 -19.35 5.03 13.45
C LYS A 39 -20.18 4.25 14.47
N LYS A 40 -21.36 3.75 14.08
CA LYS A 40 -22.21 2.94 14.96
C LYS A 40 -21.51 1.67 15.44
N TRP A 41 -20.80 0.98 14.55
CA TRP A 41 -19.99 -0.21 14.89
C TRP A 41 -18.97 0.09 16.00
N LEU A 42 -18.21 1.18 15.86
CA LEU A 42 -17.23 1.62 16.88
C LEU A 42 -17.93 1.98 18.20
N CYS A 43 -19.01 2.76 18.17
CA CYS A 43 -19.77 3.14 19.36
C CYS A 43 -20.38 1.93 20.09
N ASP A 44 -20.78 0.89 19.35
CA ASP A 44 -21.32 -0.36 19.92
C ASP A 44 -20.23 -1.30 20.48
N GLY A 45 -18.97 -0.86 20.42
CA GLY A 45 -17.78 -1.51 20.95
C GLY A 45 -17.01 -2.39 19.95
N GLY A 46 -17.41 -2.38 18.68
CA GLY A 46 -16.71 -3.10 17.62
C GLY A 46 -15.34 -2.51 17.33
N ASN A 47 -14.47 -3.33 16.74
CA ASN A 47 -13.11 -2.93 16.35
C ASN A 47 -12.99 -2.95 14.82
N ILE A 48 -12.09 -2.13 14.27
CA ILE A 48 -11.84 -2.06 12.84
C ILE A 48 -10.34 -2.00 12.57
N CYS A 49 -9.88 -2.81 11.61
CA CYS A 49 -8.57 -2.68 11.01
C CYS A 49 -8.76 -2.36 9.52
N VAL A 50 -8.35 -1.17 9.11
CA VAL A 50 -8.34 -0.77 7.71
C VAL A 50 -6.99 -1.18 7.11
N VAL A 51 -7.03 -2.04 6.10
CA VAL A 51 -5.85 -2.62 5.46
C VAL A 51 -5.77 -2.14 4.02
N THR A 52 -4.79 -1.29 3.70
CA THR A 52 -4.76 -0.61 2.40
C THR A 52 -3.35 -0.49 1.83
N THR A 53 -3.28 -0.31 0.51
CA THR A 53 -2.04 0.08 -0.18
C THR A 53 -1.76 1.58 -0.06
N ALA A 54 -2.72 2.36 0.44
CA ALA A 54 -2.59 3.80 0.61
C ALA A 54 -1.53 4.17 1.67
N ASP A 55 -1.05 5.40 1.53
CA ASP A 55 -0.08 6.05 2.40
C ASP A 55 -0.77 6.77 3.57
N VAL A 56 -0.10 7.78 4.14
CA VAL A 56 -0.64 8.62 5.22
C VAL A 56 -1.92 9.38 4.86
N ARG A 57 -2.36 9.43 3.59
CA ARG A 57 -3.65 10.07 3.23
C ARG A 57 -4.85 9.47 3.96
N VAL A 58 -4.75 8.21 4.39
CA VAL A 58 -5.79 7.49 5.14
C VAL A 58 -6.15 8.22 6.44
N ILE A 59 -5.25 9.04 6.96
CA ILE A 59 -5.47 9.81 8.18
C ILE A 59 -6.58 10.85 7.97
N GLU A 60 -6.52 11.59 6.87
CA GLU A 60 -7.59 12.54 6.48
C GLU A 60 -8.85 11.79 6.04
N GLN A 61 -8.69 10.63 5.38
CA GLN A 61 -9.83 9.90 4.87
C GLN A 61 -10.62 9.16 5.95
N VAL A 62 -9.96 8.65 6.99
CA VAL A 62 -10.56 7.71 7.96
C VAL A 62 -10.35 8.18 9.40
N TYR A 63 -9.10 8.43 9.80
CA TYR A 63 -8.79 8.74 11.21
C TYR A 63 -9.48 10.01 11.68
N HIS A 64 -9.28 11.15 11.01
CA HIS A 64 -9.84 12.43 11.46
C HIS A 64 -11.38 12.39 11.57
N PRO A 65 -12.12 11.84 10.59
CA PRO A 65 -13.56 11.60 10.73
C PRO A 65 -13.98 10.72 11.91
N LEU A 66 -13.22 9.65 12.20
CA LEU A 66 -13.60 8.67 13.23
C LEU A 66 -13.03 8.98 14.62
N ARG A 67 -12.03 9.88 14.72
CA ARG A 67 -11.34 10.29 15.95
C ARG A 67 -12.29 10.62 17.11
N PRO A 68 -13.41 11.36 16.91
CA PRO A 68 -14.34 11.68 18.01
C PRO A 68 -15.02 10.46 18.66
N PHE A 69 -15.00 9.30 18.00
CA PHE A 69 -15.63 8.06 18.48
C PHE A 69 -14.61 7.06 19.05
N LEU A 70 -13.34 7.45 19.12
CA LEU A 70 -12.28 6.63 19.69
C LEU A 70 -12.08 6.98 21.16
N LYS A 71 -11.56 6.04 21.93
CA LYS A 71 -11.03 6.30 23.28
C LYS A 71 -9.66 6.94 23.20
N THR A 72 -9.31 7.72 24.21
CA THR A 72 -7.95 8.21 24.46
C THR A 72 -7.01 7.04 24.77
N GLN A 73 -5.70 7.27 24.62
CA GLN A 73 -4.70 6.28 24.99
C GLN A 73 -4.79 5.91 26.48
N ALA A 74 -5.01 6.90 27.35
CA ALA A 74 -5.13 6.69 28.80
C ALA A 74 -6.30 5.78 29.18
N GLU A 75 -7.47 5.94 28.55
CA GLU A 75 -8.64 5.09 28.77
C GLU A 75 -8.35 3.63 28.42
N TYR A 76 -7.70 3.37 27.27
CA TYR A 76 -7.30 2.02 26.90
C TYR A 76 -6.32 1.39 27.90
N VAL A 77 -5.34 2.16 28.36
CA VAL A 77 -4.36 1.69 29.35
C VAL A 77 -5.04 1.36 30.67
N ALA A 78 -5.99 2.18 31.12
CA ALA A 78 -6.77 1.94 32.33
C ALA A 78 -7.63 0.66 32.22
N GLU A 79 -8.28 0.42 31.08
CA GLU A 79 -9.05 -0.81 30.84
C GLU A 79 -8.17 -2.06 30.90
N VAL A 80 -6.97 -1.99 30.31
CA VAL A 80 -6.00 -3.10 30.33
C VAL A 80 -5.47 -3.34 31.74
N ALA A 81 -5.15 -2.28 32.48
CA ALA A 81 -4.72 -2.38 33.87
C ALA A 81 -5.80 -3.03 34.76
N ALA A 82 -7.06 -2.63 34.59
CA ALA A 82 -8.19 -3.21 35.32
C ALA A 82 -8.39 -4.70 34.97
N ALA A 83 -8.32 -5.06 33.68
CA ALA A 83 -8.49 -6.46 33.24
C ALA A 83 -7.36 -7.37 33.77
N THR A 84 -6.12 -6.91 33.68
CA THR A 84 -4.94 -7.69 34.10
C THR A 84 -4.79 -7.83 35.61
N ALA A 85 -5.43 -6.94 36.40
CA ALA A 85 -5.58 -7.14 37.83
C ALA A 85 -6.44 -8.37 38.18
N THR A 86 -7.42 -8.70 37.32
CA THR A 86 -8.37 -9.81 37.55
C THR A 86 -7.93 -11.15 36.95
N ASP A 87 -7.31 -11.15 35.76
CA ASP A 87 -6.84 -12.35 35.08
C ASP A 87 -5.60 -12.03 34.23
N LYS A 88 -4.43 -12.45 34.72
CA LYS A 88 -3.15 -12.23 34.03
C LYS A 88 -2.92 -13.18 32.85
N THR A 89 -3.79 -14.16 32.65
CA THR A 89 -3.59 -15.24 31.68
C THR A 89 -4.23 -14.95 30.32
N ARG A 90 -5.13 -13.97 30.25
CA ARG A 90 -5.87 -13.63 29.03
C ARG A 90 -5.47 -12.27 28.48
N PRO A 91 -5.36 -12.12 27.14
CA PRO A 91 -5.18 -10.82 26.53
C PRO A 91 -6.36 -9.89 26.88
N PRO A 92 -6.12 -8.59 27.04
CA PRO A 92 -7.18 -7.64 27.34
C PRO A 92 -8.18 -7.57 26.20
N ARG A 93 -9.46 -7.52 26.56
CA ARG A 93 -10.56 -7.36 25.60
C ARG A 93 -10.46 -6.01 24.89
N ARG A 94 -10.85 -5.98 23.61
CA ARG A 94 -10.74 -4.80 22.75
C ARG A 94 -12.12 -4.27 22.42
N SER A 95 -12.31 -2.96 22.60
CA SER A 95 -13.58 -2.30 22.34
C SER A 95 -13.36 -0.91 21.74
N GLY A 96 -13.93 -0.67 20.56
CA GLY A 96 -13.87 0.64 19.88
C GLY A 96 -12.51 0.96 19.25
N CYS A 97 -11.69 -0.05 18.95
CA CYS A 97 -10.34 0.16 18.40
C CYS A 97 -10.36 0.44 16.90
N LEU A 98 -9.54 1.41 16.46
CA LEU A 98 -9.20 1.64 15.06
C LEU A 98 -7.71 1.34 14.85
N LEU A 99 -7.43 0.44 13.91
CA LEU A 99 -6.10 0.16 13.41
C LEU A 99 -5.99 0.54 11.92
N LEU A 100 -4.86 1.11 11.53
CA LEU A 100 -4.54 1.42 10.13
C LEU A 100 -3.31 0.64 9.69
N SER A 101 -3.51 -0.35 8.82
CA SER A 101 -2.44 -1.11 8.15
C SER A 101 -2.15 -0.48 6.79
N LEU A 102 -1.09 0.32 6.71
CA LEU A 102 -0.74 1.11 5.52
C LEU A 102 0.30 0.39 4.64
N TYR A 103 0.51 0.92 3.42
CA TYR A 103 1.55 0.46 2.50
C TYR A 103 1.53 -1.06 2.25
N THR A 104 0.34 -1.63 2.06
CA THR A 104 0.16 -3.07 1.82
C THR A 104 0.65 -3.93 3.01
N GLY A 105 0.46 -3.44 4.24
CA GLY A 105 0.85 -4.16 5.46
C GLY A 105 2.29 -3.93 5.90
N ALA A 106 3.01 -2.95 5.35
CA ALA A 106 4.35 -2.64 5.83
C ALA A 106 4.33 -2.06 7.25
N VAL A 107 3.25 -1.38 7.65
CA VAL A 107 3.13 -0.77 8.99
C VAL A 107 1.73 -0.94 9.53
N LEU A 108 1.61 -0.97 10.86
CA LEU A 108 0.34 -1.03 11.58
C LEU A 108 0.32 0.09 12.61
N TYR A 109 -0.62 1.00 12.49
CA TYR A 109 -0.86 2.09 13.42
C TYR A 109 -2.06 1.79 14.31
N TRP A 110 -1.92 2.11 15.59
CA TRP A 110 -3.01 2.18 16.54
C TRP A 110 -3.48 3.63 16.68
N CYS A 111 -4.77 3.85 16.45
CA CYS A 111 -5.40 5.15 16.53
C CYS A 111 -6.22 5.28 17.81
N THR A 112 -6.01 6.38 18.53
CA THR A 112 -6.77 6.81 19.70
C THR A 112 -7.34 8.22 19.45
N ALA A 113 -8.15 8.74 20.37
CA ALA A 113 -8.68 10.11 20.24
C ALA A 113 -7.59 11.20 20.28
N ASP A 114 -6.39 10.87 20.78
CA ASP A 114 -5.30 11.79 21.08
C ASP A 114 -3.97 11.43 20.40
N ALA A 115 -3.87 10.26 19.74
CA ALA A 115 -2.62 9.81 19.13
C ALA A 115 -2.83 8.83 17.96
N ILE A 116 -1.83 8.80 17.08
CA ILE A 116 -1.63 7.73 16.11
C ILE A 116 -0.22 7.18 16.33
N VAL A 117 -0.15 5.94 16.81
CA VAL A 117 1.09 5.31 17.28
C VAL A 117 1.40 4.10 16.42
N MET A 118 2.58 4.06 15.81
CA MET A 118 3.05 2.87 15.10
C MET A 118 3.27 1.74 16.11
N LEU A 119 2.92 0.50 15.74
CA LEU A 119 3.22 -0.67 16.55
C LEU A 119 4.61 -1.24 16.19
N PRO A 120 5.69 -0.95 16.94
CA PRO A 120 7.04 -1.43 16.61
C PRO A 120 7.16 -2.95 16.69
N GLY A 121 6.40 -3.59 17.59
CA GLY A 121 6.32 -5.05 17.69
C GLY A 121 5.72 -5.72 16.46
N TYR A 122 4.88 -5.01 15.70
CA TYR A 122 4.42 -5.47 14.39
C TYR A 122 5.51 -5.30 13.33
N ALA A 123 6.15 -4.13 13.29
CA ALA A 123 7.10 -3.79 12.24
C ALA A 123 8.42 -4.59 12.30
N SER A 124 8.84 -4.97 13.51
CA SER A 124 10.08 -5.74 13.75
C SER A 124 9.86 -7.26 13.87
N ALA A 125 8.60 -7.70 14.01
CA ALA A 125 8.19 -9.10 14.14
C ALA A 125 8.64 -9.99 12.98
N VAL A 126 8.78 -11.30 13.22
CA VAL A 126 8.86 -12.30 12.16
C VAL A 126 7.45 -12.67 11.72
N HIS A 127 7.23 -12.59 10.40
CA HIS A 127 5.94 -12.88 9.77
C HIS A 127 6.08 -14.07 8.83
N CYS A 128 5.02 -14.88 8.71
CA CYS A 128 4.97 -15.88 7.65
C CYS A 128 4.92 -15.23 6.28
N ALA A 129 5.77 -15.72 5.39
CA ALA A 129 5.76 -15.32 4.00
C ALA A 129 4.47 -15.76 3.31
N THR A 130 3.98 -14.97 2.37
CA THR A 130 2.88 -15.40 1.50
C THR A 130 3.30 -16.57 0.64
N ARG A 131 2.36 -17.41 0.22
CA ARG A 131 2.64 -18.52 -0.70
C ARG A 131 3.32 -18.02 -1.98
N GLU A 132 2.88 -16.89 -2.52
CA GLU A 132 3.47 -16.28 -3.71
C GLU A 132 4.92 -15.88 -3.49
N SER A 133 5.24 -15.32 -2.32
CA SER A 133 6.62 -14.99 -1.97
C SER A 133 7.51 -16.22 -1.84
N ILE A 134 6.97 -17.32 -1.30
CA ILE A 134 7.67 -18.60 -1.20
C ILE A 134 7.95 -19.18 -2.59
N GLU A 135 6.94 -19.22 -3.46
CA GLU A 135 7.07 -19.70 -4.84
C GLU A 135 8.07 -18.82 -5.63
N LEU A 136 8.01 -17.50 -5.45
CA LEU A 136 8.93 -16.55 -6.07
C LEU A 136 10.37 -16.75 -5.58
N ALA A 137 10.58 -16.87 -4.27
CA ALA A 137 11.89 -17.14 -3.70
C ALA A 137 12.46 -18.48 -4.19
N ALA A 138 11.64 -19.54 -4.24
CA ALA A 138 12.02 -20.83 -4.77
C ALA A 138 12.43 -20.75 -6.25
N ALA A 139 11.64 -20.06 -7.08
CA ALA A 139 11.94 -19.89 -8.51
C ALA A 139 13.30 -19.21 -8.76
N TYR A 140 13.73 -18.31 -7.86
CA TYR A 140 14.99 -17.58 -7.99
C TYR A 140 16.10 -18.08 -7.05
N LYS A 141 15.90 -19.23 -6.41
CA LYS A 141 16.85 -19.87 -5.47
C LYS A 141 17.26 -18.95 -4.32
N VAL A 142 16.32 -18.16 -3.81
CA VAL A 142 16.52 -17.31 -2.64
C VAL A 142 16.14 -18.10 -1.39
N LEU A 143 17.09 -18.24 -0.47
CA LEU A 143 16.83 -18.90 0.80
C LEU A 143 15.97 -17.97 1.67
N MET A 144 14.75 -18.40 1.99
CA MET A 144 13.94 -17.75 3.00
C MET A 144 14.23 -18.37 4.37
N PRO A 145 14.36 -17.56 5.44
CA PRO A 145 14.45 -18.06 6.80
C PRO A 145 13.30 -19.03 7.10
N ARG A 146 13.61 -20.15 7.76
CA ARG A 146 12.61 -21.08 8.26
C ARG A 146 12.40 -20.84 9.75
N ALA A 147 11.14 -20.78 10.15
CA ALA A 147 10.76 -20.74 11.54
C ALA A 147 9.96 -22.00 11.86
N LYS A 148 10.18 -22.58 13.05
CA LYS A 148 9.17 -23.46 13.61
C LYS A 148 8.02 -22.59 14.09
N LEU A 149 6.79 -22.93 13.70
CA LEU A 149 5.62 -22.23 14.21
C LEU A 149 5.02 -23.02 15.37
N PHE A 150 4.54 -22.29 16.37
CA PHE A 150 3.53 -22.82 17.28
C PHE A 150 2.17 -22.53 16.63
N VAL A 151 1.61 -23.52 15.94
CA VAL A 151 0.23 -23.44 15.44
C VAL A 151 -0.69 -23.68 16.63
N ASP A 152 -1.19 -22.61 17.25
CA ASP A 152 -2.28 -22.72 18.21
C ASP A 152 -3.60 -22.86 17.46
N GLY A 153 -3.87 -24.08 17.02
CA GLY A 153 -5.22 -24.55 16.71
C GLY A 153 -5.67 -25.35 17.91
N SER A 154 -6.61 -24.81 18.68
CA SER A 154 -7.27 -25.45 19.83
C SER A 154 -7.34 -26.99 19.76
N ARG A 155 -6.31 -27.67 20.30
CA ARG A 155 -6.22 -29.07 20.80
C ARG A 155 -4.75 -29.46 20.98
N THR A 156 -4.15 -29.05 22.11
CA THR A 156 -3.06 -29.70 22.89
C THR A 156 -1.85 -30.39 22.21
N LYS A 157 -1.69 -30.34 20.89
CA LYS A 157 -0.56 -30.89 20.13
C LYS A 157 0.00 -29.84 19.20
N LEU A 158 1.18 -29.38 19.55
CA LEU A 158 2.02 -28.51 18.74
C LEU A 158 2.47 -29.29 17.51
N LEU A 159 2.09 -28.85 16.31
CA LEU A 159 2.65 -29.36 15.06
C LEU A 159 3.85 -28.48 14.67
N GLU A 160 5.04 -29.06 14.71
CA GLU A 160 6.27 -28.42 14.22
C GLU A 160 6.29 -28.44 12.69
N GLU A 161 5.57 -27.53 12.04
CA GLU A 161 5.74 -27.33 10.61
C GLU A 161 6.74 -26.20 10.35
N PRO A 162 7.86 -26.47 9.65
CA PRO A 162 8.78 -25.42 9.25
C PRO A 162 8.12 -24.55 8.18
N GLN A 163 7.95 -23.26 8.49
CA GLN A 163 7.30 -22.31 7.59
C GLN A 163 8.30 -21.23 7.20
N MET A 164 8.25 -20.84 5.93
CA MET A 164 9.10 -19.78 5.40
C MET A 164 8.62 -18.43 5.92
N CYS A 165 9.55 -17.65 6.45
CA CYS A 165 9.26 -16.42 7.17
C CYS A 165 10.08 -15.24 6.65
N VAL A 166 9.65 -14.04 7.01
CA VAL A 166 10.34 -12.78 6.75
C VAL A 166 10.46 -11.99 8.05
N ARG A 167 11.66 -11.44 8.31
CA ARG A 167 11.92 -10.64 9.51
C ARG A 167 11.60 -9.18 9.25
N GLY A 168 10.69 -8.62 10.04
CA GLY A 168 10.18 -7.26 9.93
C GLY A 168 9.40 -7.02 8.66
N THR A 169 8.68 -5.91 8.60
CA THR A 169 7.75 -5.60 7.49
C THR A 169 8.24 -4.50 6.55
N CYS A 170 9.27 -3.75 6.95
CA CYS A 170 9.84 -2.65 6.16
C CYS A 170 11.13 -3.04 5.43
N ILE A 171 11.43 -2.31 4.36
CA ILE A 171 12.71 -2.35 3.64
C ILE A 171 13.75 -1.62 4.49
N CYS A 172 14.92 -2.22 4.72
CA CYS A 172 16.01 -1.54 5.40
C CYS A 172 16.72 -0.55 4.47
N THR A 173 17.33 0.49 5.05
CA THR A 173 18.03 1.57 4.34
C THR A 173 19.02 1.02 3.31
N ALA A 174 19.87 0.07 3.69
CA ALA A 174 20.89 -0.49 2.78
C ALA A 174 20.26 -1.16 1.54
N THR A 175 19.16 -1.91 1.71
CA THR A 175 18.43 -2.51 0.59
C THR A 175 17.76 -1.45 -0.27
N ALA A 176 17.13 -0.46 0.35
CA ALA A 176 16.45 0.60 -0.38
C ALA A 176 17.43 1.46 -1.20
N GLN A 177 18.63 1.74 -0.68
CA GLN A 177 19.67 2.46 -1.42
C GLN A 177 20.23 1.64 -2.60
N ARG A 178 20.42 0.33 -2.45
CA ARG A 178 20.75 -0.56 -3.58
C ARG A 178 19.64 -0.57 -4.63
N LEU A 179 18.39 -0.65 -4.17
CA LEU A 179 17.21 -0.62 -5.03
C LEU A 179 17.10 0.70 -5.79
N LYS A 180 17.28 1.85 -5.13
CA LYS A 180 17.30 3.20 -5.73
C LYS A 180 18.26 3.21 -6.93
N LYS A 181 19.53 2.87 -6.71
CA LYS A 181 20.56 2.83 -7.76
C LYS A 181 20.17 1.92 -8.92
N ARG A 182 19.58 0.75 -8.64
CA ARG A 182 19.17 -0.19 -9.69
C ARG A 182 17.99 0.34 -10.50
N VAL A 183 16.98 0.86 -9.82
CA VAL A 183 15.77 1.44 -10.44
C VAL A 183 16.14 2.65 -11.29
N GLU A 184 17.05 3.50 -10.84
CA GLU A 184 17.57 4.63 -11.64
C GLU A 184 18.15 4.17 -12.98
N VAL A 185 19.00 3.13 -12.98
CA VAL A 185 19.59 2.59 -14.21
C VAL A 185 18.51 2.09 -15.17
N LEU A 186 17.53 1.34 -14.66
CA LEU A 186 16.43 0.82 -15.48
C LEU A 186 15.55 1.95 -16.03
N TYR A 187 15.28 2.97 -15.22
CA TYR A 187 14.48 4.10 -15.63
C TYR A 187 15.19 4.99 -16.66
N PHE A 188 16.51 5.15 -16.56
CA PHE A 188 17.28 5.84 -17.58
C PHE A 188 17.32 5.08 -18.91
N SER A 189 17.35 3.74 -18.88
CA SER A 189 17.18 2.94 -20.11
C SER A 189 15.80 3.17 -20.74
N PHE A 190 14.75 3.26 -19.93
CA PHE A 190 13.41 3.61 -20.41
C PHE A 190 13.35 5.03 -21.00
N ILE A 191 13.96 6.02 -20.34
CA ILE A 191 14.03 7.40 -20.87
C ILE A 191 14.76 7.42 -22.21
N GLU A 192 15.85 6.69 -22.35
CA GLU A 192 16.62 6.60 -23.59
C GLU A 192 15.76 6.03 -24.74
N ASP A 193 14.97 4.99 -24.48
CA ASP A 193 14.04 4.44 -25.46
C ASP A 193 12.92 5.43 -25.86
N ILE A 194 12.45 6.26 -24.93
CA ILE A 194 11.51 7.36 -25.24
C ILE A 194 12.21 8.39 -26.15
N LEU A 195 13.39 8.86 -25.77
CA LEU A 195 14.11 9.93 -26.46
C LEU A 195 14.56 9.52 -27.86
N THR A 196 15.01 8.27 -28.04
CA THR A 196 15.40 7.76 -29.36
C THR A 196 14.21 7.59 -30.29
N GLY A 197 13.03 7.30 -29.74
CA GLY A 197 11.81 7.02 -30.51
C GLY A 197 11.91 5.79 -31.41
N ARG A 198 12.93 4.93 -31.23
CA ARG A 198 13.13 3.75 -32.11
C ARG A 198 12.18 2.61 -31.75
N ASP A 199 11.92 2.41 -30.47
CA ASP A 199 11.08 1.30 -30.01
C ASP A 199 9.58 1.62 -30.15
N LYS A 200 8.92 0.94 -31.09
CA LYS A 200 7.47 1.06 -31.32
C LYS A 200 6.64 0.62 -30.11
N SER A 201 7.05 -0.42 -29.39
CA SER A 201 6.32 -0.91 -28.21
C SER A 201 6.29 0.13 -27.09
N VAL A 202 7.38 0.88 -26.91
CA VAL A 202 7.48 1.97 -25.94
C VAL A 202 6.54 3.10 -26.32
N ARG A 203 6.60 3.58 -27.56
CA ARG A 203 5.71 4.66 -28.05
C ARG A 203 4.24 4.32 -27.91
N GLU A 204 3.85 3.10 -28.28
CA GLU A 204 2.47 2.64 -28.15
C GLU A 204 2.03 2.54 -26.68
N ALA A 205 2.93 2.08 -25.79
CA ALA A 205 2.62 1.98 -24.37
C ALA A 205 2.41 3.35 -23.70
N MET A 206 3.10 4.42 -24.14
CA MET A 206 2.94 5.77 -23.59
C MET A 206 1.51 6.32 -23.74
N LYS A 207 0.75 5.87 -24.76
CA LYS A 207 -0.66 6.25 -24.95
C LYS A 207 -1.57 5.85 -23.78
N TRP A 208 -1.17 4.81 -23.05
CA TRP A 208 -1.93 4.22 -21.95
C TRP A 208 -1.65 4.87 -20.60
N LEU A 209 -0.74 5.84 -20.54
CA LEU A 209 -0.54 6.63 -19.34
C LEU A 209 -1.79 7.45 -19.00
N SER A 210 -2.04 7.65 -17.70
CA SER A 210 -3.06 8.58 -17.24
C SER A 210 -2.70 10.02 -17.66
N GLN A 211 -3.70 10.90 -17.72
CA GLN A 211 -3.50 12.29 -18.11
C GLN A 211 -2.42 13.00 -17.28
N ARG A 212 -2.33 12.66 -16.00
CA ARG A 212 -1.30 13.18 -15.07
C ARG A 212 0.10 12.86 -15.59
N TYR A 213 0.38 11.59 -15.89
CA TYR A 213 1.72 11.17 -16.33
C TYR A 213 2.01 11.53 -17.79
N LYS A 214 0.99 11.66 -18.64
CA LYS A 214 1.15 12.25 -19.98
C LYS A 214 1.66 13.68 -19.91
N ARG A 215 1.09 14.50 -19.02
CA ARG A 215 1.53 15.87 -18.77
C ARG A 215 2.96 15.93 -18.21
N MET A 216 3.29 15.03 -17.27
CA MET A 216 4.64 14.95 -16.68
C MET A 216 5.69 14.71 -17.77
N TRP A 217 5.52 13.65 -18.57
CA TRP A 217 6.46 13.29 -19.64
C TRP A 217 6.52 14.35 -20.72
N GLY A 218 5.36 14.85 -21.15
CA GLY A 218 5.30 15.91 -22.16
C GLY A 218 6.04 17.17 -21.74
N GLY A 219 5.87 17.61 -20.48
CA GLY A 219 6.58 18.77 -19.95
C GLY A 219 8.09 18.52 -19.85
N LEU A 220 8.50 17.32 -19.41
CA LEU A 220 9.91 16.95 -19.34
C LEU A 220 10.57 16.94 -20.73
N LEU A 221 9.89 16.41 -21.74
CA LEU A 221 10.40 16.40 -23.12
C LEU A 221 10.53 17.82 -23.70
N GLN A 222 9.54 18.69 -23.48
CA GLN A 222 9.61 20.10 -23.90
C GLN A 222 10.77 20.83 -23.22
N TYR A 223 10.92 20.62 -21.91
CA TYR A 223 11.99 21.26 -21.14
C TYR A 223 13.38 20.80 -21.59
N LEU A 224 13.57 19.50 -21.84
CA LEU A 224 14.84 18.96 -22.36
C LEU A 224 15.17 19.49 -23.77
N GLU A 225 14.17 19.67 -24.63
CA GLU A 225 14.37 20.24 -25.97
C GLU A 225 14.80 21.71 -25.92
N MET A 226 14.16 22.50 -25.05
CA MET A 226 14.55 23.89 -24.81
C MET A 226 15.98 23.98 -24.27
N LEU A 227 16.33 23.17 -23.26
CA LEU A 227 17.67 23.15 -22.70
C LEU A 227 18.72 22.82 -23.75
N TYR A 228 18.48 21.80 -24.57
CA TYR A 228 19.37 21.42 -25.67
C TYR A 228 19.54 22.56 -26.68
N SER A 229 18.45 23.21 -27.08
CA SER A 229 18.48 24.32 -28.03
C SER A 229 19.25 25.55 -27.51
N VAL A 230 19.09 25.87 -26.22
CA VAL A 230 19.84 26.98 -25.59
C VAL A 230 21.32 26.63 -25.45
N ALA A 231 21.64 25.41 -25.01
CA ALA A 231 23.01 24.99 -24.76
C ALA A 231 23.83 24.80 -26.05
N GLU A 232 23.28 24.11 -27.05
CA GLU A 232 24.01 23.73 -28.26
C GLU A 232 23.79 24.70 -29.42
N HIS A 233 22.57 25.24 -29.57
CA HIS A 233 22.24 26.13 -30.70
C HIS A 233 22.24 27.62 -30.33
N LYS A 234 22.56 27.96 -29.07
CA LYS A 234 22.54 29.36 -28.55
C LYS A 234 21.21 30.07 -28.83
N ALA A 235 20.12 29.32 -28.87
CA ALA A 235 18.79 29.86 -29.12
C ALA A 235 18.35 30.74 -27.93
N THR A 236 17.58 31.79 -28.20
CA THR A 236 16.93 32.56 -27.14
C THR A 236 15.89 31.69 -26.45
N THR A 237 15.83 31.74 -25.11
CA THR A 237 14.86 30.99 -24.32
C THR A 237 13.43 31.35 -24.75
N THR A 238 12.67 30.35 -25.21
CA THR A 238 11.24 30.47 -25.43
C THR A 238 10.47 30.14 -24.16
N THR A 239 9.33 30.81 -23.94
CA THR A 239 8.43 30.51 -22.82
C THR A 239 8.01 29.02 -22.82
N LEU A 240 8.13 28.36 -21.66
CA LEU A 240 7.74 26.96 -21.50
C LEU A 240 6.22 26.84 -21.28
N PHE A 241 5.49 26.36 -22.28
CA PHE A 241 4.04 26.20 -22.20
C PHE A 241 3.62 24.86 -21.57
N LEU A 242 3.57 24.82 -20.23
CA LEU A 242 3.16 23.64 -19.47
C LEU A 242 1.63 23.47 -19.38
N GLY A 243 1.14 22.25 -19.16
CA GLY A 243 -0.30 21.96 -18.99
C GLY A 243 -0.91 21.09 -20.10
N LYS A 244 -1.97 21.55 -20.78
CA LYS A 244 -2.62 20.78 -21.87
C LYS A 244 -1.70 20.61 -23.09
N ALA A 245 -0.82 21.57 -23.34
CA ALA A 245 0.19 21.48 -24.39
C ALA A 245 1.20 20.35 -24.13
N ALA A 246 1.58 20.14 -22.87
CA ALA A 246 2.47 19.04 -22.48
C ALA A 246 1.93 17.67 -22.90
N SER A 247 0.65 17.36 -22.64
CA SER A 247 0.10 16.05 -23.05
C SER A 247 0.13 15.85 -24.57
N ARG A 248 -0.05 16.92 -25.36
CA ARG A 248 0.02 16.83 -26.83
C ARG A 248 1.42 16.48 -27.31
N THR A 249 2.47 17.01 -26.67
CA THR A 249 3.86 16.65 -27.01
C THR A 249 4.11 15.15 -26.90
N LEU A 250 3.56 14.51 -25.86
CA LEU A 250 3.69 13.06 -25.74
C LEU A 250 2.84 12.31 -26.78
N GLU A 251 1.66 12.83 -27.13
CA GLU A 251 0.82 12.22 -28.17
C GLU A 251 1.49 12.27 -29.56
N THR A 252 2.23 13.34 -29.84
CA THR A 252 3.00 13.48 -31.09
C THR A 252 4.22 12.55 -31.16
N LEU A 253 4.71 12.05 -30.02
CA LEU A 253 5.88 11.16 -29.95
C LEU A 253 5.65 9.84 -30.72
N VAL A 254 4.40 9.44 -30.90
CA VAL A 254 4.01 8.24 -31.66
C VAL A 254 4.28 8.42 -33.15
N THR A 255 4.10 9.63 -33.67
CA THR A 255 4.19 9.95 -35.10
C THR A 255 5.51 10.63 -35.47
N GLN A 256 6.32 11.00 -34.49
CA GLN A 256 7.62 11.61 -34.71
C GLN A 256 8.63 10.61 -35.29
N SER A 257 9.49 11.12 -36.18
CA SER A 257 10.67 10.40 -36.67
C SER A 257 11.65 10.14 -35.52
N THR A 258 12.58 9.22 -35.74
CA THR A 258 13.66 8.96 -34.77
C THR A 258 14.46 10.23 -34.53
N SER A 259 14.74 10.53 -33.26
CA SER A 259 15.50 11.70 -32.86
C SER A 259 16.96 11.63 -33.31
N ASP A 260 17.57 12.80 -33.47
CA ASP A 260 19.02 12.94 -33.69
C ASP A 260 19.82 12.28 -32.55
N PRO A 261 20.72 11.32 -32.85
CA PRO A 261 21.54 10.65 -31.83
C PRO A 261 22.37 11.61 -30.96
N ALA A 262 22.86 12.72 -31.51
CA ALA A 262 23.65 13.68 -30.73
C ALA A 262 22.76 14.39 -29.68
N ALA A 263 21.59 14.86 -30.09
CA ALA A 263 20.60 15.42 -29.18
C ALA A 263 20.17 14.43 -28.07
N VAL A 264 19.97 13.15 -28.41
CA VAL A 264 19.64 12.11 -27.43
C VAL A 264 20.78 11.93 -26.43
N ALA A 265 22.02 11.81 -26.90
CA ALA A 265 23.20 11.64 -26.05
C ALA A 265 23.35 12.80 -25.06
N TRP A 266 23.19 14.04 -25.54
CA TRP A 266 23.23 15.25 -24.71
C TRP A 266 22.17 15.22 -23.61
N LYS A 267 20.90 14.95 -23.97
CA LYS A 267 19.79 14.89 -23.01
C LYS A 267 19.99 13.80 -21.98
N MET A 268 20.49 12.63 -22.39
CA MET A 268 20.82 11.54 -21.47
C MET A 268 21.97 11.89 -20.54
N GLN A 269 23.01 12.60 -21.02
CA GLN A 269 24.09 13.11 -20.18
C GLN A 269 23.57 14.12 -19.15
N TYR A 270 22.74 15.06 -19.58
CA TYR A 270 22.08 16.02 -18.70
C TYR A 270 21.30 15.33 -17.57
N LEU A 271 20.49 14.32 -17.90
CA LEU A 271 19.71 13.60 -16.89
C LEU A 271 20.59 12.76 -15.96
N ARG A 272 21.60 12.06 -16.50
CA ARG A 272 22.51 11.20 -15.71
C ARG A 272 23.40 12.00 -14.76
N SER A 273 23.75 13.24 -15.07
CA SER A 273 24.54 14.09 -14.18
C SER A 273 23.74 14.64 -12.98
N ARG A 274 22.40 14.49 -13.00
CA ARG A 274 21.44 14.96 -12.00
C ARG A 274 20.65 13.78 -11.42
N ARG A 275 21.34 12.83 -10.79
CA ARG A 275 20.73 11.57 -10.31
C ARG A 275 19.56 11.80 -9.34
N ASP A 276 19.63 12.83 -8.50
CA ASP A 276 18.58 13.13 -7.53
C ASP A 276 17.34 13.79 -8.15
N LEU A 277 17.35 14.09 -9.46
CA LEU A 277 16.19 14.65 -10.16
C LEU A 277 14.95 13.78 -10.01
N LEU A 278 15.10 12.45 -10.07
CA LEU A 278 13.94 11.56 -9.94
C LEU A 278 13.28 11.68 -8.56
N ILE A 279 14.08 11.86 -7.50
CA ILE A 279 13.57 12.05 -6.13
C ILE A 279 13.03 13.46 -5.94
N ALA A 280 13.79 14.48 -6.35
CA ALA A 280 13.41 15.89 -6.23
C ALA A 280 12.09 16.20 -6.97
N ALA A 281 11.87 15.57 -8.13
CA ALA A 281 10.62 15.67 -8.88
C ALA A 281 9.49 14.81 -8.28
N GLY A 282 9.79 13.84 -7.42
CA GLY A 282 8.82 12.88 -6.89
C GLY A 282 8.44 11.76 -7.86
N ILE A 283 9.27 11.51 -8.87
CA ILE A 283 9.14 10.39 -9.82
C ILE A 283 9.56 9.08 -9.15
N LEU A 284 10.65 9.11 -8.38
CA LEU A 284 11.09 8.02 -7.52
C LEU A 284 10.85 8.44 -6.07
N ARG A 285 10.09 7.65 -5.30
CA ARG A 285 9.74 7.94 -3.91
C ARG A 285 10.25 6.85 -2.99
N MET A 286 10.73 7.27 -1.83
CA MET A 286 11.05 6.39 -0.71
C MET A 286 10.13 6.80 0.42
N GLU A 287 9.15 5.95 0.73
CA GLU A 287 8.12 6.26 1.73
C GLU A 287 8.64 5.84 3.10
N TYR A 288 9.05 6.81 3.92
CA TYR A 288 9.59 6.54 5.25
C TYR A 288 8.49 6.33 6.28
N VAL A 289 8.77 5.47 7.26
CA VAL A 289 7.85 5.21 8.36
C VAL A 289 8.06 6.21 9.48
N GLU A 290 6.98 6.81 9.95
CA GLU A 290 6.96 7.67 11.14
C GLU A 290 6.49 6.84 12.35
N ALA A 291 7.27 6.82 13.42
CA ALA A 291 6.92 6.08 14.65
C ALA A 291 5.67 6.67 15.35
N ARG A 292 5.52 7.99 15.29
CA ARG A 292 4.36 8.71 15.81
C ARG A 292 3.94 9.77 14.80
N LEU A 293 2.66 9.74 14.45
CA LEU A 293 2.08 10.75 13.56
C LEU A 293 1.37 11.77 14.44
N SER A 294 2.02 12.92 14.65
CA SER A 294 1.49 14.02 15.45
C SER A 294 0.62 14.93 14.59
N TYR A 295 -0.59 15.21 15.05
CA TYR A 295 -1.48 16.22 14.46
C TYR A 295 -1.94 17.17 15.55
N ALA A 296 -1.88 18.47 15.28
CA ALA A 296 -2.31 19.51 16.21
C ALA A 296 -3.76 19.22 16.66
N ALA A 297 -3.95 19.07 17.98
CA ALA A 297 -5.20 18.61 18.56
C ALA A 297 -6.34 19.63 18.47
N ASP A 298 -6.05 20.89 18.15
CA ASP A 298 -6.92 22.05 18.41
C ASP A 298 -7.70 22.59 17.20
N ALA A 299 -7.91 21.76 16.17
CA ALA A 299 -8.76 22.10 15.02
C ALA A 299 -10.27 22.17 15.35
N THR A 300 -10.66 22.36 16.62
CA THR A 300 -12.04 22.68 17.03
C THR A 300 -12.38 24.15 16.82
N SER A 301 -11.42 25.02 16.49
CA SER A 301 -11.68 26.37 15.98
C SER A 301 -11.51 26.41 14.44
N PRO A 302 -12.60 26.31 13.65
CA PRO A 302 -12.53 26.24 12.20
C PRO A 302 -12.00 27.50 11.48
N CYS A 303 -11.74 28.60 12.20
CA CYS A 303 -11.30 29.88 11.62
C CYS A 303 -9.82 30.25 11.84
N ALA A 304 -9.16 29.80 12.92
CA ALA A 304 -7.78 30.21 13.21
C ALA A 304 -6.71 29.34 12.52
N ASP A 305 -6.97 28.03 12.36
CA ASP A 305 -5.94 27.07 11.92
C ASP A 305 -5.82 26.88 10.40
N LYS A 306 -6.82 27.32 9.62
CA LYS A 306 -6.75 27.20 8.15
C LYS A 306 -5.62 28.06 7.58
N GLY A 307 -5.34 29.22 8.20
CA GLY A 307 -4.24 30.09 7.82
C GLY A 307 -2.88 29.43 8.04
N ALA A 308 -2.62 28.98 9.28
CA ALA A 308 -1.35 28.34 9.65
C ALA A 308 -1.07 27.07 8.84
N ARG A 309 -2.07 26.19 8.67
CA ARG A 309 -1.91 24.95 7.88
C ARG A 309 -1.68 25.23 6.40
N SER A 310 -2.35 26.25 5.84
CA SER A 310 -2.13 26.66 4.45
C SER A 310 -0.75 27.29 4.26
N GLN A 311 -0.31 28.09 5.22
CA GLN A 311 1.02 28.71 5.23
C GLN A 311 2.13 27.65 5.35
N MET A 312 1.97 26.66 6.23
CA MET A 312 2.91 25.54 6.36
C MET A 312 3.00 24.75 5.05
N LYS A 313 1.86 24.37 4.45
CA LYS A 313 1.82 23.68 3.15
C LYS A 313 2.44 24.52 2.02
N ALA A 314 2.22 25.84 2.02
CA ALA A 314 2.81 26.75 1.05
C ALA A 314 4.34 26.83 1.23
N SER A 315 4.82 26.84 2.47
CA SER A 315 6.25 26.83 2.79
C SER A 315 6.92 25.51 2.40
N GLU A 316 6.31 24.37 2.75
CA GLU A 316 6.79 23.04 2.33
C GLU A 316 6.83 22.92 0.80
N ARG A 317 5.79 23.43 0.13
CA ARG A 317 5.74 23.49 -1.34
C ARG A 317 6.88 24.35 -1.89
N ALA A 318 7.08 25.55 -1.36
CA ALA A 318 8.13 26.46 -1.82
C ALA A 318 9.53 25.85 -1.68
N GLU A 319 9.79 25.18 -0.56
CA GLU A 319 11.03 24.44 -0.32
C GLU A 319 11.25 23.33 -1.36
N MET A 320 10.23 22.51 -1.63
CA MET A 320 10.31 21.45 -2.65
C MET A 320 10.56 22.02 -4.05
N VAL A 321 9.89 23.13 -4.40
CA VAL A 321 10.09 23.80 -5.69
C VAL A 321 11.53 24.33 -5.82
N GLU A 322 12.05 24.98 -4.79
CA GLU A 322 13.42 25.52 -4.83
C GLU A 322 14.47 24.40 -4.89
N HIS A 323 14.26 23.31 -4.15
CA HIS A 323 15.13 22.14 -4.24
C HIS A 323 15.11 21.51 -5.64
N CYS A 324 13.93 21.28 -6.21
CA CYS A 324 13.78 20.73 -7.56
C CYS A 324 14.43 21.64 -8.61
N LYS A 325 14.25 22.96 -8.49
CA LYS A 325 14.92 23.97 -9.32
C LYS A 325 16.45 23.90 -9.19
N LYS A 326 16.98 23.81 -7.97
CA LYS A 326 18.42 23.65 -7.72
C LYS A 326 18.97 22.41 -8.44
N VAL A 327 18.28 21.28 -8.33
CA VAL A 327 18.69 20.02 -8.99
C VAL A 327 18.63 20.13 -10.52
N LEU A 328 17.62 20.80 -11.08
CA LEU A 328 17.53 21.02 -12.53
C LEU A 328 18.67 21.92 -13.04
N LEU A 329 19.02 22.98 -12.31
CA LEU A 329 20.10 23.89 -12.70
C LEU A 329 21.51 23.36 -12.40
N ASP A 330 21.65 22.38 -11.49
CA ASP A 330 22.93 21.84 -11.04
C ASP A 330 23.82 21.44 -12.22
N LYS A 331 25.11 21.80 -12.19
CA LYS A 331 26.10 21.51 -13.25
C LYS A 331 25.80 22.06 -14.65
N LEU A 332 24.85 22.98 -14.83
CA LEU A 332 24.76 23.75 -16.08
C LEU A 332 25.84 24.85 -16.11
N PRO A 333 26.38 25.20 -17.29
CA PRO A 333 27.18 26.41 -17.44
C PRO A 333 26.39 27.64 -16.99
N LEU A 334 27.05 28.61 -16.32
CA LEU A 334 26.41 29.80 -15.76
C LEU A 334 25.63 30.62 -16.80
N SER A 335 26.13 30.66 -18.03
CA SER A 335 25.45 31.33 -19.16
C SER A 335 24.11 30.66 -19.49
N VAL A 336 24.07 29.34 -19.56
CA VAL A 336 22.86 28.56 -19.83
C VAL A 336 21.90 28.63 -18.63
N SER A 337 22.41 28.44 -17.41
CA SER A 337 21.57 28.43 -16.19
C SER A 337 20.85 29.76 -15.99
N THR A 338 21.52 30.88 -16.29
CA THR A 338 20.92 32.22 -16.22
C THR A 338 19.82 32.40 -17.26
N GLN A 339 20.06 31.94 -18.50
CA GLN A 339 19.08 32.05 -19.58
C GLN A 339 17.83 31.19 -19.36
N VAL A 340 17.96 30.04 -18.68
CA VAL A 340 16.85 29.09 -18.48
C VAL A 340 16.23 29.14 -17.07
N ALA A 341 16.64 30.09 -16.22
CA ALA A 341 16.26 30.13 -14.81
C ALA A 341 14.73 30.20 -14.61
N GLU A 342 14.04 31.08 -15.34
CA GLU A 342 12.58 31.26 -15.24
C GLU A 342 11.81 30.02 -15.73
N ALA A 343 12.22 29.46 -16.87
CA ALA A 343 11.65 28.25 -17.41
C ALA A 343 11.86 27.05 -16.46
N THR A 344 13.02 27.00 -15.80
CA THR A 344 13.35 25.97 -14.82
C THR A 344 12.52 26.10 -13.55
N ALA A 345 12.30 27.32 -13.05
CA ALA A 345 11.38 27.57 -11.93
C ALA A 345 9.94 27.13 -12.28
N SER A 346 9.48 27.45 -13.49
CA SER A 346 8.17 27.01 -13.98
C SER A 346 8.06 25.49 -14.07
N MET A 347 9.10 24.81 -14.57
CA MET A 347 9.16 23.35 -14.65
C MET A 347 9.19 22.70 -13.27
N ALA A 348 9.98 23.23 -12.33
CA ALA A 348 10.06 22.74 -10.96
C ALA A 348 8.69 22.86 -10.25
N SER A 349 8.05 24.02 -10.33
CA SER A 349 6.69 24.24 -9.82
C SER A 349 5.71 23.25 -10.43
N PHE A 350 5.73 23.08 -11.75
CA PHE A 350 4.85 22.16 -12.45
C PHE A 350 5.03 20.71 -12.01
N LEU A 351 6.27 20.22 -11.85
CA LEU A 351 6.53 18.86 -11.38
C LEU A 351 6.06 18.66 -9.94
N VAL A 352 6.36 19.60 -9.03
CA VAL A 352 5.95 19.54 -7.63
C VAL A 352 4.43 19.56 -7.52
N ASP A 353 3.73 20.44 -8.25
CA ASP A 353 2.27 20.50 -8.24
C ASP A 353 1.64 19.25 -8.86
N LEU A 354 2.23 18.76 -9.95
CA LEU A 354 1.68 17.62 -10.67
C LEU A 354 1.91 16.32 -9.91
N LEU A 355 3.07 16.11 -9.30
CA LEU A 355 3.43 14.84 -8.65
C LEU A 355 3.17 14.88 -7.14
N GLY A 356 3.27 16.02 -6.48
CA GLY A 356 3.12 16.13 -5.03
C GLY A 356 4.13 15.24 -4.30
N PRO A 357 5.45 15.50 -4.44
CA PRO A 357 6.45 14.88 -3.57
C PRO A 357 6.16 15.23 -2.10
N ASN A 358 6.67 14.40 -1.18
CA ASN A 358 6.56 14.64 0.25
C ASN A 358 7.79 15.42 0.73
N ALA A 359 7.58 16.59 1.34
CA ALA A 359 8.65 17.44 1.83
C ALA A 359 9.51 16.75 2.90
N LYS A 360 8.91 15.92 3.77
CA LYS A 360 9.65 15.19 4.81
C LYS A 360 10.60 14.16 4.21
N ASP A 361 10.09 13.36 3.26
CA ASP A 361 10.90 12.34 2.58
C ASP A 361 12.04 12.99 1.81
N LEU A 362 11.79 14.15 1.20
CA LEU A 362 12.80 14.93 0.51
C LEU A 362 13.89 15.44 1.47
N ARG A 363 13.52 16.08 2.60
CA ARG A 363 14.47 16.55 3.62
C ARG A 363 15.34 15.41 4.13
N ARG A 364 14.76 14.23 4.37
CA ARG A 364 15.50 13.05 4.82
C ARG A 364 16.48 12.54 3.76
N CYS A 365 16.06 12.49 2.51
CA CYS A 365 16.96 12.15 1.41
C CYS A 365 18.11 13.16 1.28
N MET A 366 17.85 14.45 1.51
CA MET A 366 18.88 15.50 1.51
C MET A 366 19.87 15.33 2.66
N SER A 367 19.40 15.08 3.88
CA SER A 367 20.29 14.85 5.03
C SER A 367 21.17 13.61 4.86
N GLU A 368 20.64 12.55 4.23
CA GLU A 368 21.42 11.34 3.92
C GLU A 368 22.48 11.60 2.83
N ALA A 369 22.21 12.50 1.89
CA ALA A 369 23.13 12.83 0.79
C ALA A 369 24.26 13.78 1.21
N GLU A 370 24.00 14.67 2.18
CA GLU A 370 24.99 15.63 2.68
C GLU A 370 26.08 14.96 3.53
N GLY A 371 25.88 13.70 3.93
CA GLY A 371 26.85 12.90 4.66
C GLY A 371 27.06 13.46 6.05
N THR A 372 26.61 12.74 7.07
CA THR A 372 27.04 12.97 8.44
C THR A 372 28.57 12.84 8.49
N THR A 373 29.28 13.96 8.42
CA THR A 373 30.55 14.09 9.15
C THR A 373 30.21 13.70 10.58
N PRO A 374 30.87 12.68 11.17
CA PRO A 374 30.60 12.30 12.54
C PRO A 374 30.82 13.54 13.41
N SER A 375 29.73 14.04 14.02
CA SER A 375 29.84 15.11 15.00
C SER A 375 30.79 14.63 16.10
N PRO A 376 31.75 15.44 16.55
CA PRO A 376 32.59 15.07 17.68
C PRO A 376 31.67 14.71 18.86
N SER A 377 31.95 13.54 19.44
CA SER A 377 31.31 12.99 20.62
C SER A 377 31.08 14.09 21.66
N PRO A 378 29.86 14.22 22.23
CA PRO A 378 29.63 15.14 23.33
C PRO A 378 30.54 14.73 24.48
N SER A 379 31.29 15.70 25.01
CA SER A 379 32.14 15.56 26.18
C SER A 379 31.39 14.93 27.35
N ASP A 380 32.03 13.94 27.99
CA ASP A 380 31.64 13.28 29.23
C ASP A 380 31.06 14.27 30.26
N GLY A 381 29.82 14.07 30.71
CA GLY A 381 29.35 14.77 31.92
C GLY A 381 27.85 14.98 32.15
N ALA A 382 26.93 14.48 31.32
CA ALA A 382 25.49 14.62 31.59
C ALA A 382 24.81 13.24 31.79
N PRO A 383 23.94 13.09 32.81
CA PRO A 383 23.31 11.81 33.12
C PRO A 383 22.35 11.37 32.03
N GLU A 384 22.53 10.12 31.58
CA GLU A 384 21.75 9.40 30.57
C GLU A 384 20.26 9.37 30.89
N ALA A 385 19.51 10.29 30.30
CA ALA A 385 18.14 9.99 29.89
C ALA A 385 18.26 9.25 28.55
N ALA A 386 18.09 7.93 28.56
CA ALA A 386 18.13 7.06 27.39
C ALA A 386 17.14 7.55 26.31
N LEU A 387 17.63 8.38 25.38
CA LEU A 387 17.02 8.57 24.08
C LEU A 387 17.37 7.32 23.25
N PRO A 388 16.39 6.64 22.64
CA PRO A 388 16.66 5.43 21.88
C PRO A 388 17.58 5.77 20.70
N ASP A 389 18.59 4.92 20.49
CA ASP A 389 19.42 4.83 19.30
C ASP A 389 18.66 5.31 18.06
N GLU A 390 19.27 6.21 17.27
CA GLU A 390 18.76 6.61 15.96
C GLU A 390 18.52 5.35 15.11
N THR A 391 17.29 4.85 15.22
CA THR A 391 16.85 3.61 14.62
C THR A 391 17.03 3.68 13.12
N ASP A 392 17.65 2.63 12.55
CA ASP A 392 17.66 2.35 11.11
C ASP A 392 16.34 2.78 10.47
N ALA A 393 16.41 3.77 9.58
CA ALA A 393 15.26 4.33 8.89
C ALA A 393 14.44 3.19 8.24
N SER A 394 13.25 2.92 8.78
CA SER A 394 12.35 1.92 8.18
C SER A 394 11.64 2.52 6.97
N ILE A 395 11.85 1.93 5.80
CA ILE A 395 11.23 2.37 4.54
C ILE A 395 10.08 1.41 4.22
N ALA A 396 8.86 1.92 4.18
CA ALA A 396 7.68 1.09 3.95
C ALA A 396 7.67 0.52 2.52
N GLN A 397 7.94 1.38 1.54
CA GLN A 397 7.98 1.01 0.12
C GLN A 397 8.78 2.03 -0.69
N VAL A 398 9.19 1.62 -1.89
CA VAL A 398 9.77 2.50 -2.91
C VAL A 398 8.82 2.55 -4.10
N ILE A 399 8.56 3.72 -4.68
CA ILE A 399 7.61 3.87 -5.78
C ILE A 399 8.30 4.56 -6.96
N LEU A 400 8.22 3.94 -8.13
CA LEU A 400 8.60 4.55 -9.40
C LEU A 400 7.34 4.94 -10.18
N LEU A 401 7.20 6.21 -10.53
CA LEU A 401 6.06 6.76 -11.26
C LEU A 401 6.36 6.93 -12.76
N GLY A 402 5.30 7.02 -13.57
CA GLY A 402 5.39 7.37 -14.98
C GLY A 402 5.80 6.22 -15.91
N LEU A 403 5.88 4.99 -15.41
CA LEU A 403 6.13 3.79 -16.22
C LEU A 403 4.80 3.08 -16.55
N PRO A 404 4.42 2.95 -17.83
CA PRO A 404 3.22 2.21 -18.21
C PRO A 404 3.33 0.73 -17.80
N LEU A 405 2.24 0.16 -17.26
CA LEU A 405 2.15 -1.25 -16.87
C LEU A 405 2.68 -2.23 -17.95
N ARG A 406 2.38 -1.94 -19.23
CA ARG A 406 2.79 -2.77 -20.38
C ARG A 406 4.31 -2.89 -20.55
N LEU A 407 5.07 -1.92 -20.03
CA LEU A 407 6.52 -1.90 -20.14
C LEU A 407 7.24 -2.54 -18.95
N PHE A 408 6.49 -2.97 -17.91
CA PHE A 408 7.10 -3.62 -16.75
C PHE A 408 7.95 -4.83 -17.15
N SER A 409 7.38 -5.76 -17.93
CA SER A 409 8.11 -6.96 -18.36
C SER A 409 9.36 -6.64 -19.17
N LYS A 410 9.34 -5.56 -19.97
CA LYS A 410 10.50 -5.15 -20.77
C LYS A 410 11.68 -4.72 -19.88
N TYR A 411 11.42 -3.86 -18.90
CA TYR A 411 12.50 -3.25 -18.09
C TYR A 411 12.80 -3.97 -16.77
N PHE A 412 11.87 -4.74 -16.22
CA PHE A 412 12.03 -5.33 -14.89
C PHE A 412 12.15 -6.86 -14.90
N ARG A 413 11.61 -7.56 -15.90
CA ARG A 413 11.57 -9.04 -15.90
C ARG A 413 12.96 -9.67 -15.77
N ALA A 414 13.96 -9.14 -16.48
CA ALA A 414 15.35 -9.60 -16.40
C ALA A 414 16.00 -9.34 -15.04
N HIS A 415 15.41 -8.45 -14.23
CA HIS A 415 15.94 -8.00 -12.94
C HIS A 415 15.18 -8.57 -11.75
N VAL A 416 14.05 -9.27 -11.95
CA VAL A 416 13.25 -9.85 -10.86
C VAL A 416 14.10 -10.72 -9.96
N ALA A 417 14.98 -11.56 -10.53
CA ALA A 417 15.88 -12.41 -9.73
C ALA A 417 16.77 -11.61 -8.77
N GLU A 418 17.29 -10.46 -9.21
CA GLU A 418 18.12 -9.58 -8.39
C GLU A 418 17.28 -8.86 -7.31
N LEU A 419 16.09 -8.38 -7.66
CA LEU A 419 15.17 -7.72 -6.73
C LEU A 419 14.73 -8.66 -5.61
N VAL A 420 14.38 -9.91 -5.96
CA VAL A 420 13.98 -10.97 -5.02
C VAL A 420 15.14 -11.34 -4.10
N ARG A 421 16.38 -11.44 -4.63
CA ARG A 421 17.58 -11.64 -3.79
C ARG A 421 17.86 -10.46 -2.87
N GLY A 422 17.50 -9.24 -3.29
CA GLY A 422 17.51 -8.05 -2.45
C GLY A 422 16.43 -8.04 -1.36
N GLY A 423 15.53 -9.03 -1.35
CA GLY A 423 14.42 -9.12 -0.39
C GLY A 423 13.24 -8.22 -0.74
N VAL A 424 13.09 -7.82 -2.00
CA VAL A 424 12.07 -6.88 -2.46
C VAL A 424 11.23 -7.49 -3.58
N ASN A 425 9.92 -7.27 -3.53
CA ASN A 425 8.99 -7.63 -4.60
C ASN A 425 8.65 -6.37 -5.42
N ALA A 426 8.66 -6.49 -6.74
CA ALA A 426 8.25 -5.41 -7.64
C ALA A 426 6.83 -5.67 -8.14
N MET A 427 5.91 -4.79 -7.75
CA MET A 427 4.49 -4.86 -8.08
C MET A 427 4.16 -3.82 -9.14
N PRO A 428 3.85 -4.22 -10.37
CA PRO A 428 3.49 -3.28 -11.40
C PRO A 428 2.06 -2.76 -11.19
N GLN A 429 1.88 -1.46 -11.40
CA GLN A 429 0.62 -0.75 -11.32
C GLN A 429 0.38 -0.02 -12.67
N PRO A 430 -0.85 0.47 -12.96
CA PRO A 430 -1.17 1.05 -14.26
C PRO A 430 -0.17 2.11 -14.79
N ASN A 431 0.41 2.91 -13.89
CA ASN A 431 1.33 4.00 -14.22
C ASN A 431 2.58 4.06 -13.32
N SER A 432 2.86 2.98 -12.59
CA SER A 432 3.90 2.96 -11.56
C SER A 432 4.41 1.55 -11.31
N VAL A 433 5.54 1.43 -10.64
CA VAL A 433 6.04 0.19 -10.05
C VAL A 433 6.27 0.45 -8.58
N VAL A 434 5.63 -0.35 -7.72
CA VAL A 434 5.83 -0.28 -6.27
C VAL A 434 6.75 -1.43 -5.87
N PHE A 435 7.75 -1.12 -5.08
CA PHE A 435 8.65 -2.09 -4.49
C PHE A 435 8.36 -2.18 -3.00
N SER A 436 7.93 -3.36 -2.56
CA SER A 436 7.65 -3.65 -1.16
C SER A 436 8.54 -4.79 -0.68
N LYS A 437 8.68 -4.93 0.64
CA LYS A 437 9.41 -6.06 1.20
C LYS A 437 8.77 -7.38 0.76
N MET A 438 9.60 -8.31 0.27
CA MET A 438 9.15 -9.66 -0.06
C MET A 438 8.53 -10.34 1.17
N GLY A 439 7.44 -11.09 1.00
CA GLY A 439 6.71 -11.75 2.08
C GLY A 439 5.71 -10.86 2.83
N VAL A 440 5.67 -9.55 2.56
CA VAL A 440 4.73 -8.61 3.17
C VAL A 440 3.57 -8.33 2.21
N SER A 441 2.34 -8.43 2.71
CA SER A 441 1.12 -8.11 1.97
C SER A 441 0.01 -7.66 2.92
N LYS A 442 -1.19 -7.35 2.38
CA LYS A 442 -2.37 -7.00 3.19
C LYS A 442 -2.68 -8.04 4.27
N SER A 443 -2.40 -9.32 4.00
CA SER A 443 -2.59 -10.40 4.98
C SER A 443 -1.62 -10.37 6.15
N THR A 444 -0.49 -9.65 6.08
CA THR A 444 0.51 -9.60 7.15
C THR A 444 -0.11 -9.05 8.44
N ALA A 445 -0.92 -8.00 8.35
CA ALA A 445 -1.69 -7.47 9.47
C ALA A 445 -2.67 -8.52 10.03
N LEU A 446 -3.41 -9.21 9.16
CA LEU A 446 -4.35 -10.26 9.57
C LEU A 446 -3.67 -11.43 10.29
N ARG A 447 -2.54 -11.93 9.76
CA ARG A 447 -1.76 -13.01 10.41
C ARG A 447 -1.32 -12.59 11.81
N TYR A 448 -0.82 -11.36 11.94
CA TYR A 448 -0.43 -10.79 13.23
C TYR A 448 -1.61 -10.69 14.20
N LEU A 449 -2.74 -10.11 13.76
CA LEU A 449 -3.93 -9.91 14.58
C LEU A 449 -4.60 -11.23 14.99
N LEU A 450 -4.61 -12.24 14.12
CA LEU A 450 -5.11 -13.58 14.43
C LEU A 450 -4.15 -14.39 15.31
N GLY A 451 -2.89 -13.95 15.45
CA GLY A 451 -1.86 -14.73 16.13
C GLY A 451 -1.59 -16.07 15.45
N LYS A 452 -2.08 -16.23 14.21
CA LYS A 452 -1.78 -17.39 13.38
C LYS A 452 -0.33 -17.34 13.04
N ASN A 453 0.32 -18.49 13.13
CA ASN A 453 1.72 -18.65 12.80
C ASN A 453 2.67 -17.85 13.71
N ARG A 454 2.44 -17.92 15.03
CA ARG A 454 3.41 -17.41 16.01
C ARG A 454 4.70 -18.22 15.94
N VAL A 455 5.80 -17.55 15.63
CA VAL A 455 7.15 -18.13 15.66
C VAL A 455 7.58 -18.28 17.13
N ALA A 456 7.35 -19.44 17.73
CA ALA A 456 8.45 -20.39 17.69
C ALA A 456 9.78 -20.11 18.38
N SER A 457 10.74 -20.55 17.59
CA SER A 457 12.17 -20.32 17.58
C SER A 457 12.55 -20.38 16.10
N LEU A 458 13.53 -19.57 15.70
CA LEU A 458 14.25 -19.82 14.44
C LEU A 458 15.32 -20.87 14.74
N GLN A 459 15.53 -21.84 13.84
CA GLN A 459 16.70 -22.71 13.94
C GLN A 459 17.95 -21.94 13.45
N ASP A 460 18.96 -21.93 14.33
CA ASP A 460 20.34 -21.41 14.22
C ASP A 460 20.57 -19.88 14.12
N ASP A 461 21.52 -19.41 14.95
CA ASP A 461 22.10 -18.06 15.18
C ASP A 461 21.19 -16.86 15.45
N PHE A 462 19.87 -16.99 15.33
CA PHE A 462 18.94 -15.89 15.55
C PHE A 462 17.86 -16.29 16.55
N GLN A 463 18.13 -16.09 17.85
CA GLN A 463 17.07 -16.16 18.85
C GLN A 463 16.08 -15.01 18.63
N VAL A 464 14.96 -15.31 17.96
CA VAL A 464 13.80 -14.43 17.98
C VAL A 464 13.02 -14.76 19.24
N HIS A 465 13.18 -13.90 20.25
CA HIS A 465 12.26 -13.86 21.36
C HIS A 465 10.93 -13.25 20.89
N PHE A 466 10.01 -14.07 20.39
CA PHE A 466 8.59 -13.78 20.66
C PHE A 466 8.25 -14.25 22.06
N THR A 467 8.91 -13.68 23.05
CA THR A 467 8.39 -13.73 24.42
C THR A 467 7.28 -12.70 24.52
N TYR A 468 6.11 -13.01 23.97
CA TYR A 468 4.90 -12.81 24.77
C TYR A 468 4.70 -14.07 25.60
N LYS A 469 5.64 -14.33 26.52
CA LYS A 469 5.16 -14.50 27.88
C LYS A 469 4.84 -13.06 28.28
N PRO A 470 3.61 -12.68 28.64
CA PRO A 470 3.47 -11.49 29.45
C PRO A 470 4.44 -11.72 30.61
N GLY A 471 5.58 -11.02 30.60
CA GLY A 471 6.44 -11.02 31.75
C GLY A 471 5.54 -10.67 32.92
N GLN A 472 5.66 -11.37 34.04
CA GLN A 472 5.14 -10.83 35.28
C GLN A 472 5.81 -9.45 35.46
N GLY A 473 5.16 -8.37 35.00
CA GLY A 473 5.75 -7.02 34.96
C GLY A 473 5.70 -6.24 33.63
N ALA A 474 5.07 -6.72 32.55
CA ALA A 474 4.84 -5.86 31.38
C ALA A 474 3.94 -4.67 31.77
N ALA A 475 4.39 -3.44 31.47
CA ALA A 475 3.65 -2.25 31.83
C ALA A 475 2.31 -2.15 31.07
N PRO A 476 1.24 -1.59 31.67
CA PRO A 476 -0.09 -1.55 31.07
C PRO A 476 -0.15 -0.87 29.69
N ASP A 477 0.72 0.09 29.42
CA ASP A 477 0.89 0.77 28.14
C ASP A 477 1.39 -0.17 27.03
N ALA A 478 2.42 -0.97 27.31
CA ALA A 478 2.95 -1.98 26.39
C ALA A 478 1.90 -3.07 26.09
N LEU A 479 1.12 -3.46 27.10
CA LEU A 479 0.00 -4.40 26.93
C LEU A 479 -1.15 -3.79 26.12
N ALA A 480 -1.45 -2.50 26.33
CA ALA A 480 -2.46 -1.79 25.55
C ALA A 480 -2.07 -1.70 24.06
N ALA A 481 -0.79 -1.51 23.76
CA ALA A 481 -0.28 -1.48 22.38
C ALA A 481 -0.10 -2.88 21.73
N ASN A 482 -0.34 -3.98 22.46
CA ASN A 482 -0.17 -5.33 21.92
C ASN A 482 -1.45 -5.88 21.26
N PHE A 483 -1.46 -5.92 19.93
CA PHE A 483 -2.55 -6.48 19.13
C PHE A 483 -2.24 -7.87 18.55
N ALA A 484 -1.11 -8.49 18.90
CA ALA A 484 -0.78 -9.82 18.38
C ALA A 484 -1.76 -10.87 18.92
N GLY A 485 -2.51 -11.56 18.04
CA GLY A 485 -3.52 -12.55 18.45
C GLY A 485 -4.72 -11.98 19.20
N CYS A 486 -5.05 -10.69 19.02
CA CYS A 486 -6.24 -10.10 19.62
C CYS A 486 -7.54 -10.46 18.90
N VAL A 487 -7.46 -11.07 17.70
CA VAL A 487 -8.63 -11.53 16.94
C VAL A 487 -8.82 -13.02 17.19
N HIS A 488 -9.92 -13.36 17.86
CA HIS A 488 -10.30 -14.74 18.10
C HIS A 488 -10.93 -15.39 16.87
N LEU A 489 -10.87 -16.72 16.82
CA LEU A 489 -11.66 -17.51 15.87
C LEU A 489 -13.13 -17.10 15.98
N CYS A 490 -13.77 -16.94 14.83
CA CYS A 490 -15.16 -16.54 14.74
C CYS A 490 -15.53 -15.13 15.27
N HIS A 491 -14.54 -14.27 15.49
CA HIS A 491 -14.77 -12.88 15.94
C HIS A 491 -14.45 -11.84 14.87
N ALA A 492 -14.30 -12.24 13.61
CA ALA A 492 -13.88 -11.31 12.56
C ALA A 492 -14.57 -11.56 11.23
N ILE A 493 -14.63 -10.49 10.44
CA ILE A 493 -15.06 -10.50 9.05
C ILE A 493 -13.99 -9.77 8.25
N ALA A 494 -13.54 -10.37 7.15
CA ALA A 494 -12.69 -9.70 6.17
C ALA A 494 -13.55 -9.14 5.03
N MET A 495 -13.21 -7.97 4.50
CA MET A 495 -14.00 -7.28 3.47
C MET A 495 -13.08 -6.69 2.39
N GLY A 496 -13.47 -6.80 1.11
CA GLY A 496 -12.71 -6.24 -0.01
C GLY A 496 -13.48 -6.26 -1.33
N ASP A 497 -13.08 -5.44 -2.29
CA ASP A 497 -13.71 -5.32 -3.61
C ASP A 497 -12.97 -6.14 -4.68
N ASN A 498 -11.72 -6.56 -4.44
CA ASN A 498 -10.87 -7.14 -5.48
C ASN A 498 -10.18 -8.44 -5.02
N PRO A 499 -10.97 -9.51 -4.76
CA PRO A 499 -10.48 -10.80 -4.24
C PRO A 499 -9.49 -11.51 -5.16
N GLN A 500 -9.47 -11.16 -6.45
CA GLN A 500 -8.59 -11.73 -7.46
C GLN A 500 -7.21 -11.08 -7.54
N SER A 501 -6.96 -9.97 -6.84
CA SER A 501 -5.65 -9.31 -6.90
C SER A 501 -5.20 -8.79 -5.54
N THR A 502 -5.33 -7.49 -5.26
CA THR A 502 -4.78 -6.86 -4.06
C THR A 502 -5.40 -7.39 -2.77
N ASP A 503 -6.64 -7.87 -2.80
CA ASP A 503 -7.33 -8.43 -1.63
C ASP A 503 -7.28 -9.95 -1.56
N TYR A 504 -6.68 -10.62 -2.56
CA TYR A 504 -6.55 -12.08 -2.59
C TYR A 504 -5.98 -12.63 -1.27
N GLU A 505 -4.96 -11.96 -0.75
CA GLU A 505 -4.29 -12.35 0.49
C GLU A 505 -5.22 -12.23 1.72
N LEU A 506 -6.29 -11.45 1.67
CA LEU A 506 -7.33 -11.43 2.71
C LEU A 506 -8.29 -12.62 2.62
N THR A 507 -8.35 -13.31 1.47
CA THR A 507 -9.24 -14.46 1.23
C THR A 507 -8.66 -15.79 1.70
N VAL A 508 -7.38 -15.86 2.06
CA VAL A 508 -6.69 -17.14 2.35
C VAL A 508 -6.98 -17.69 3.75
N PHE A 509 -7.74 -16.97 4.57
CA PHE A 509 -8.04 -17.34 5.95
C PHE A 509 -9.36 -18.10 6.05
N HIS A 510 -9.32 -19.44 6.13
CA HIS A 510 -10.53 -20.26 6.18
C HIS A 510 -11.45 -19.97 7.38
N ASP A 511 -10.87 -19.53 8.50
CA ASP A 511 -11.62 -19.27 9.73
C ASP A 511 -12.16 -17.82 9.81
N VAL A 512 -11.91 -16.99 8.79
CA VAL A 512 -12.44 -15.63 8.70
C VAL A 512 -13.23 -15.53 7.40
N PRO A 513 -14.56 -15.33 7.44
CA PRO A 513 -15.33 -15.13 6.23
C PRO A 513 -14.84 -13.87 5.51
N PHE A 514 -14.65 -13.98 4.20
CA PHE A 514 -14.32 -12.86 3.33
C PHE A 514 -15.57 -12.44 2.55
N LEU A 515 -16.02 -11.20 2.74
CA LEU A 515 -17.11 -10.61 2.00
C LEU A 515 -16.56 -9.82 0.81
N SER A 516 -16.94 -10.24 -0.40
CA SER A 516 -16.59 -9.57 -1.64
C SER A 516 -17.68 -8.57 -2.02
N PHE A 517 -17.25 -7.31 -2.17
CA PHE A 517 -18.08 -6.19 -2.65
C PHE A 517 -17.75 -5.83 -4.11
N GLU A 518 -17.13 -6.73 -4.86
CA GLU A 518 -16.82 -6.51 -6.28
C GLU A 518 -18.08 -6.14 -7.09
N LYS A 519 -17.94 -5.26 -8.09
CA LYS A 519 -19.07 -5.00 -9.01
C LYS A 519 -19.51 -6.28 -9.71
N GLU A 520 -20.82 -6.51 -9.76
CA GLU A 520 -21.39 -7.71 -10.41
C GLU A 520 -20.95 -7.85 -11.87
N SER A 521 -20.97 -6.74 -12.62
CA SER A 521 -20.54 -6.73 -14.02
C SER A 521 -19.07 -7.14 -14.18
N GLN A 522 -18.19 -6.70 -13.28
CA GLN A 522 -16.77 -7.07 -13.28
C GLN A 522 -16.58 -8.54 -12.94
N ARG A 523 -17.31 -9.04 -11.93
CA ARG A 523 -17.30 -10.45 -11.53
C ARG A 523 -17.75 -11.37 -12.66
N VAL A 524 -18.88 -11.05 -13.30
CA VAL A 524 -19.43 -11.82 -14.43
C VAL A 524 -18.46 -11.80 -15.61
N GLU A 525 -17.94 -10.62 -15.99
CA GLU A 525 -16.97 -10.51 -17.09
C GLU A 525 -15.71 -11.34 -16.82
N ARG A 526 -15.20 -11.34 -15.57
CA ARG A 526 -14.07 -12.19 -15.17
C ARG A 526 -14.40 -13.67 -15.36
N GLN A 527 -15.54 -14.12 -14.85
CA GLN A 527 -15.94 -15.53 -14.93
C GLN A 527 -16.11 -15.98 -16.38
N GLU A 528 -16.73 -15.17 -17.23
CA GLU A 528 -16.82 -15.43 -18.67
C GLU A 528 -15.45 -15.47 -19.35
N ARG A 529 -14.54 -14.57 -18.97
CA ARG A 529 -13.17 -14.55 -19.50
C ARG A 529 -12.40 -15.83 -19.11
N ILE A 530 -12.54 -16.29 -17.87
CA ILE A 530 -11.95 -17.54 -17.39
C ILE A 530 -12.47 -18.71 -18.22
N LEU A 531 -13.79 -18.83 -18.37
CA LEU A 531 -14.43 -19.89 -19.14
C LEU A 531 -13.97 -19.89 -20.61
N ARG A 532 -14.02 -18.73 -21.28
CA ARG A 532 -13.56 -18.59 -22.67
C ARG A 532 -12.10 -19.01 -22.82
N ARG A 533 -11.23 -18.63 -21.89
CA ARG A 533 -9.80 -18.99 -21.95
C ARG A 533 -9.57 -20.48 -21.74
N LEU A 534 -10.25 -21.10 -20.78
CA LEU A 534 -10.18 -22.54 -20.54
C LEU A 534 -10.67 -23.34 -21.77
N GLN A 535 -11.84 -22.99 -22.30
CA GLN A 535 -12.43 -23.65 -23.47
C GLN A 535 -11.54 -23.51 -24.71
N ARG A 536 -11.01 -22.31 -24.98
CA ARG A 536 -10.10 -22.08 -26.10
C ARG A 536 -8.84 -22.93 -25.98
N THR A 537 -8.24 -22.98 -24.79
CA THR A 537 -6.99 -23.73 -24.56
C THR A 537 -7.23 -25.23 -24.70
N GLN A 538 -8.32 -25.74 -24.10
CA GLN A 538 -8.73 -27.14 -24.22
C GLN A 538 -8.99 -27.54 -25.67
N LYS A 539 -9.65 -26.69 -26.46
CA LYS A 539 -9.90 -26.94 -27.88
C LYS A 539 -8.60 -27.02 -28.70
N ILE A 540 -7.64 -26.13 -28.44
CA ILE A 540 -6.33 -26.14 -29.12
C ILE A 540 -5.58 -27.43 -28.78
N GLU A 541 -5.47 -27.77 -27.50
CA GLU A 541 -4.72 -28.96 -27.06
C GLU A 541 -5.38 -30.27 -27.51
N SER A 542 -6.72 -30.37 -27.48
CA SER A 542 -7.44 -31.54 -27.98
C SER A 542 -7.28 -31.76 -29.49
N SER A 543 -6.97 -30.70 -30.25
CA SER A 543 -6.60 -30.79 -31.66
C SER A 543 -5.11 -31.07 -31.91
N GLY A 544 -4.33 -31.33 -30.85
CA GLY A 544 -2.87 -31.55 -30.93
C GLY A 544 -2.05 -30.27 -31.08
N GLY A 545 -2.68 -29.10 -30.98
CA GLY A 545 -2.01 -27.80 -31.08
C GLY A 545 -1.39 -27.35 -29.75
N GLN A 546 -0.38 -26.49 -29.81
CA GLN A 546 0.18 -25.83 -28.64
C GLN A 546 -0.46 -24.44 -28.46
N PRO A 547 -0.99 -24.10 -27.28
CA PRO A 547 -1.45 -22.75 -26.99
C PRO A 547 -0.30 -21.74 -27.12
N LEU A 548 -0.52 -20.62 -27.80
CA LEU A 548 0.47 -19.55 -27.99
C LEU A 548 -0.06 -18.20 -27.49
N MET A 549 0.84 -17.38 -26.94
CA MET A 549 0.64 -15.99 -26.56
C MET A 549 0.64 -15.09 -27.81
N PRO A 550 0.17 -13.83 -27.73
CA PRO A 550 0.16 -12.91 -28.88
C PRO A 550 1.55 -12.62 -29.48
N ASP A 551 2.61 -12.82 -28.70
CA ASP A 551 4.01 -12.67 -29.13
C ASP A 551 4.61 -13.97 -29.72
N GLY A 552 3.80 -15.02 -29.88
CA GLY A 552 4.22 -16.33 -30.38
C GLY A 552 4.90 -17.22 -29.35
N SER A 553 5.10 -16.76 -28.11
CA SER A 553 5.65 -17.61 -27.04
C SER A 553 4.62 -18.65 -26.56
N PRO A 554 5.06 -19.78 -25.96
CA PRO A 554 4.14 -20.76 -25.39
C PRO A 554 3.20 -20.14 -24.35
N ALA A 555 1.89 -20.32 -24.53
CA ALA A 555 0.91 -19.98 -23.51
C ALA A 555 0.76 -21.12 -22.49
N PRO A 556 0.26 -20.85 -21.27
CA PRO A 556 0.02 -21.89 -20.27
C PRO A 556 -0.92 -22.98 -20.80
N SER A 557 -0.61 -24.24 -20.47
CA SER A 557 -1.46 -25.37 -20.84
C SER A 557 -2.83 -25.32 -20.14
N TYR A 558 -3.80 -26.13 -20.56
CA TYR A 558 -5.08 -26.24 -19.86
C TYR A 558 -4.88 -26.61 -18.39
N VAL A 559 -3.99 -27.58 -18.12
CA VAL A 559 -3.66 -28.02 -16.76
C VAL A 559 -3.04 -26.88 -15.95
N ASP A 560 -2.16 -26.08 -16.55
CA ASP A 560 -1.56 -24.94 -15.87
C ASP A 560 -2.59 -23.85 -15.58
N LEU A 561 -3.49 -23.56 -16.52
CA LEU A 561 -4.59 -22.62 -16.29
C LEU A 561 -5.49 -23.08 -15.14
N VAL A 562 -5.87 -24.35 -15.10
CA VAL A 562 -6.68 -24.91 -14.00
C VAL A 562 -5.96 -24.77 -12.65
N ARG A 563 -4.64 -25.01 -12.60
CA ARG A 563 -3.84 -24.80 -11.37
C ARG A 563 -3.83 -23.33 -10.90
N THR A 564 -4.00 -22.38 -11.81
CA THR A 564 -4.05 -20.94 -11.47
C THR A 564 -5.41 -20.45 -10.98
N LEU A 565 -6.50 -21.23 -11.12
CA LEU A 565 -7.84 -20.80 -10.72
C LEU A 565 -7.97 -20.51 -9.21
N ARG A 566 -7.09 -21.08 -8.39
CA ARG A 566 -7.05 -20.88 -6.93
C ARG A 566 -5.94 -19.93 -6.48
N ARG A 567 -5.27 -19.26 -7.40
CA ARG A 567 -4.16 -18.33 -7.13
C ARG A 567 -4.60 -16.89 -7.39
N SER A 568 -3.87 -15.92 -6.84
CA SER A 568 -4.09 -14.52 -7.22
C SER A 568 -3.86 -14.35 -8.72
N GLY A 569 -4.60 -13.42 -9.29
CA GLY A 569 -4.47 -12.96 -10.66
C GLY A 569 -5.74 -13.09 -11.49
N PRO A 570 -5.67 -12.73 -12.78
CA PRO A 570 -6.83 -12.64 -13.67
C PRO A 570 -7.59 -13.96 -13.90
N MET A 571 -7.00 -15.10 -13.49
CA MET A 571 -7.59 -16.43 -13.60
C MET A 571 -8.27 -16.89 -12.32
N MET A 572 -8.19 -16.15 -11.21
CA MET A 572 -8.81 -16.54 -9.95
C MET A 572 -10.33 -16.70 -10.11
N ASP A 573 -10.83 -17.89 -9.81
CA ASP A 573 -12.26 -18.19 -9.80
C ASP A 573 -12.75 -18.24 -8.36
N ASP A 574 -13.42 -17.17 -7.94
CA ASP A 574 -13.92 -16.97 -6.58
C ASP A 574 -14.91 -18.06 -6.14
N ARG A 575 -15.58 -18.73 -7.09
CA ARG A 575 -16.52 -19.84 -6.80
C ARG A 575 -15.83 -21.08 -6.22
N LEU A 576 -14.50 -21.18 -6.34
CA LEU A 576 -13.71 -22.29 -5.81
C LEU A 576 -13.33 -22.12 -4.33
N PHE A 577 -13.65 -20.97 -3.72
CA PHE A 577 -13.28 -20.62 -2.35
C PHE A 577 -14.52 -20.63 -1.45
N ARG A 578 -14.54 -21.54 -0.48
CA ARG A 578 -15.70 -21.72 0.41
C ARG A 578 -15.93 -20.57 1.38
N ASN A 579 -14.89 -19.80 1.67
CA ASN A 579 -14.93 -18.68 2.61
C ASN A 579 -15.09 -17.32 1.91
N ILE A 580 -15.20 -17.28 0.58
CA ILE A 580 -15.53 -16.06 -0.18
C ILE A 580 -17.04 -15.99 -0.38
N ASN A 581 -17.61 -14.91 0.10
CA ASN A 581 -19.04 -14.65 0.14
C ASN A 581 -19.32 -13.36 -0.64
N TYR A 582 -20.09 -13.45 -1.73
CA TYR A 582 -20.35 -12.31 -2.59
C TYR A 582 -21.59 -11.52 -2.13
N VAL A 583 -21.43 -10.20 -2.00
CA VAL A 583 -22.52 -9.22 -1.79
C VAL A 583 -22.61 -8.29 -3.01
N GLY A 584 -21.48 -7.74 -3.43
CA GLY A 584 -21.34 -6.84 -4.58
C GLY A 584 -21.56 -5.36 -4.27
N ALA A 585 -21.61 -4.54 -5.33
CA ALA A 585 -21.94 -3.10 -5.30
C ALA A 585 -21.00 -2.18 -4.49
N GLU A 586 -19.71 -2.52 -4.37
CA GLU A 586 -18.65 -1.68 -3.78
C GLU A 586 -19.08 -1.09 -2.41
N GLU A 587 -18.79 0.18 -2.15
CA GLU A 587 -19.10 0.83 -0.88
C GLU A 587 -20.60 0.92 -0.57
N GLU A 588 -21.47 0.94 -1.56
CA GLU A 588 -22.92 0.87 -1.36
C GLU A 588 -23.35 -0.50 -0.81
N GLY A 589 -22.80 -1.58 -1.37
CA GLY A 589 -23.04 -2.93 -0.87
C GLY A 589 -22.46 -3.15 0.53
N THR A 590 -21.27 -2.59 0.81
CA THR A 590 -20.70 -2.59 2.17
C THR A 590 -21.64 -1.90 3.15
N ALA A 591 -22.19 -0.73 2.80
CA ALA A 591 -23.12 -0.01 3.66
C ALA A 591 -24.41 -0.82 3.93
N LEU A 592 -24.99 -1.45 2.90
CA LEU A 592 -26.17 -2.32 3.05
C LEU A 592 -25.89 -3.53 3.95
N PHE A 593 -24.73 -4.16 3.77
CA PHE A 593 -24.28 -5.26 4.62
C PHE A 593 -24.12 -4.82 6.08
N LEU A 594 -23.39 -3.72 6.34
CA LEU A 594 -23.18 -3.23 7.70
C LEU A 594 -24.49 -2.80 8.36
N SER A 595 -25.42 -2.19 7.61
CA SER A 595 -26.75 -1.85 8.08
C SER A 595 -27.52 -3.09 8.55
N SER A 596 -27.56 -4.12 7.70
CA SER A 596 -28.23 -5.39 7.99
C SER A 596 -27.57 -6.13 9.16
N LEU A 597 -26.24 -6.13 9.21
CA LEU A 597 -25.48 -6.76 10.29
C LEU A 597 -25.79 -6.10 11.63
N LEU A 598 -25.72 -4.76 11.70
CA LEU A 598 -26.03 -4.01 12.93
C LEU A 598 -27.49 -4.22 13.37
N HIS A 599 -28.42 -4.35 12.42
CA HIS A 599 -29.81 -4.71 12.70
C HIS A 599 -29.91 -6.10 13.35
N TYR A 600 -29.38 -7.15 12.71
CA TYR A 600 -29.46 -8.51 13.25
C TYR A 600 -28.71 -8.65 14.58
N VAL A 601 -27.55 -8.01 14.72
CA VAL A 601 -26.82 -8.00 15.99
C VAL A 601 -27.62 -7.36 17.13
N ALA A 602 -28.44 -6.35 16.83
CA ALA A 602 -29.30 -5.70 17.81
C ALA A 602 -30.54 -6.53 18.17
N THR A 603 -31.08 -7.30 17.22
CA THR A 603 -32.35 -8.05 17.37
C THR A 603 -32.18 -9.51 17.76
N GLU A 604 -31.00 -10.12 17.57
CA GLU A 604 -30.79 -11.52 17.96
C GLU A 604 -30.87 -11.72 19.48
N PRO A 605 -31.47 -12.85 19.93
CA PRO A 605 -31.60 -13.17 21.34
C PRO A 605 -30.20 -13.29 21.95
N LYS A 606 -29.87 -12.37 22.84
CA LYS A 606 -28.58 -12.38 23.53
C LYS A 606 -28.59 -13.48 24.59
N SER A 607 -27.46 -14.15 24.78
CA SER A 607 -27.23 -15.01 25.94
C SER A 607 -27.63 -14.31 27.25
N THR A 608 -27.88 -15.09 28.32
CA THR A 608 -28.30 -14.60 29.66
C THR A 608 -27.38 -13.52 30.28
N LYS A 609 -26.19 -13.28 29.70
CA LYS A 609 -25.25 -12.22 30.10
C LYS A 609 -25.29 -10.96 29.22
N GLY A 610 -26.26 -10.83 28.30
CA GLY A 610 -26.39 -9.68 27.40
C GLY A 610 -25.26 -9.56 26.37
N ARG A 611 -24.53 -10.65 26.12
CA ARG A 611 -23.37 -10.70 25.20
C ARG A 611 -23.67 -11.61 24.01
N MET A 612 -23.19 -11.17 22.86
CA MET A 612 -23.23 -11.92 21.61
C MET A 612 -22.22 -13.07 21.65
N THR A 613 -22.68 -14.27 21.35
CA THR A 613 -21.84 -15.46 21.15
C THR A 613 -21.24 -15.48 19.74
N PRO A 614 -20.13 -16.19 19.50
CA PRO A 614 -19.58 -16.35 18.15
C PRO A 614 -20.58 -16.97 17.17
N GLU A 615 -21.40 -17.91 17.64
CA GLU A 615 -22.42 -18.58 16.83
C GLU A 615 -23.54 -17.60 16.42
N GLU A 616 -24.04 -16.78 17.35
CA GLU A 616 -24.99 -15.69 17.08
C GLU A 616 -24.38 -14.70 16.07
N PHE A 617 -23.12 -14.32 16.24
CA PHE A 617 -22.45 -13.41 15.31
C PHE A 617 -22.35 -14.00 13.89
N TYR A 618 -21.97 -15.28 13.76
CA TYR A 618 -21.93 -15.96 12.46
C TYR A 618 -23.29 -16.05 11.79
N HIS A 619 -24.34 -16.30 12.57
CA HIS A 619 -25.70 -16.32 12.07
C HIS A 619 -26.14 -14.93 11.58
N ALA A 620 -25.83 -13.89 12.35
CA ALA A 620 -26.07 -12.50 11.96
C ALA A 620 -25.32 -12.12 10.67
N ILE A 621 -24.06 -12.57 10.49
CA ILE A 621 -23.30 -12.38 9.24
C ILE A 621 -24.00 -13.06 8.06
N ALA A 622 -24.39 -14.32 8.20
CA ALA A 622 -25.01 -15.08 7.12
C ALA A 622 -26.35 -14.45 6.68
N LYS A 623 -27.17 -14.01 7.64
CA LYS A 623 -28.41 -13.26 7.35
C LYS A 623 -28.11 -11.93 6.68
N ALA A 624 -27.20 -11.13 7.24
CA ALA A 624 -26.83 -9.83 6.69
C ALA A 624 -26.30 -9.95 5.26
N GLN A 625 -25.49 -10.97 4.97
CA GLN A 625 -25.02 -11.27 3.62
C GLN A 625 -26.17 -11.59 2.66
N GLY A 626 -27.08 -12.50 3.04
CA GLY A 626 -28.22 -12.86 2.19
C GLY A 626 -29.08 -11.64 1.88
N THR A 627 -29.45 -10.89 2.91
CA THR A 627 -30.30 -9.70 2.78
C THR A 627 -29.66 -8.60 1.95
N SER A 628 -28.40 -8.26 2.22
CA SER A 628 -27.69 -7.22 1.46
C SER A 628 -27.46 -7.63 0.00
N ARG A 629 -27.13 -8.89 -0.26
CA ARG A 629 -27.02 -9.41 -1.64
C ARG A 629 -28.35 -9.30 -2.38
N ASP A 630 -29.45 -9.67 -1.75
CA ASP A 630 -30.77 -9.60 -2.37
C ASP A 630 -31.20 -8.13 -2.60
N GLN A 631 -30.85 -7.21 -1.69
CA GLN A 631 -31.04 -5.77 -1.89
C GLN A 631 -30.25 -5.23 -3.08
N VAL A 632 -28.99 -5.66 -3.24
CA VAL A 632 -28.14 -5.27 -4.38
C VAL A 632 -28.71 -5.80 -5.70
N LEU A 633 -29.03 -7.10 -5.75
CA LEU A 633 -29.48 -7.77 -6.98
C LEU A 633 -30.89 -7.35 -7.40
N LEU A 634 -31.82 -7.22 -6.44
CA LEU A 634 -33.22 -6.90 -6.70
C LEU A 634 -33.52 -5.40 -6.63
N ARG A 635 -32.52 -4.57 -6.27
CA ARG A 635 -32.67 -3.12 -6.02
C ARG A 635 -33.77 -2.81 -5.00
N THR A 636 -33.92 -3.69 -4.01
CA THR A 636 -34.94 -3.56 -2.97
C THR A 636 -34.55 -2.43 -2.01
N PRO A 637 -35.45 -1.47 -1.69
CA PRO A 637 -35.12 -0.39 -0.78
C PRO A 637 -34.86 -0.93 0.65
N PRO A 638 -33.95 -0.30 1.42
CA PRO A 638 -33.63 -0.71 2.80
C PRO A 638 -34.83 -0.74 3.74
N SER A 639 -35.88 0.04 3.47
CA SER A 639 -37.11 0.11 4.28
C SER A 639 -37.96 -1.17 4.28
N LYS A 640 -37.62 -2.17 3.47
CA LYS A 640 -38.27 -3.48 3.44
C LYS A 640 -37.58 -4.53 4.34
N LEU A 641 -36.61 -4.10 5.16
CA LEU A 641 -35.94 -4.91 6.20
C LEU A 641 -36.87 -5.24 7.37
#